data_AF-A0AAW5V873-F1
#
_entry.id   AF-A0AAW5V873-F1
#
_cell.length_a   1.000
_cell.length_b   1.000
_cell.length_c   1.000
_cell.angle_alpha   90.00
_cell.angle_beta   90.00
_cell.angle_gamma   90.00
#
_symmetry.space_group_name_H-M   'P 1'
#
loop_
_entity.id
_entity.type
_entity.pdbx_description
1 polymer ?
#
loop_
_entity_poly.entity_id
_entity_poly.type
_entity_poly.pdbx_seq_one_letter_code
_entity_poly.pdbx_strand_id
1 'polypeptide(L)'
;MTPVSRTEAHRVFADLYRKTRTPEHQQLIDEAILKSNDVFIRIDLIRKVDEDYENKNKPKKEDSRDRGLPEREQPRREVISRTSTPEPKPKRSSDLVTIDSAKQKQNPSRKKATEQKQGGGLLAGLFGGGNNTNNSIGKFAKETGTIDIGLFGRNPAISNNVERIFRGLKEDVLIPTIQALRVSEQQGWRIWTPLVYNIINNFNKFFNAFASLDALILDKISADIFLERSLKMQMFYVRFLQRDDAKDIILSNLPDIVKMDEKLTPKLNKIMEGVNYALNLENNKPKLSDAITAFYIVAKKKMFTWPEIVTDLRVPPIQEHKFQAAREIQKEVEITVAKISDDINTRTFKKEELQNLRSRYFSIDDKGKISFDFLNQVVDDFMAHHMPESAKSQTVKNSYKSQPHRLVYLLLRDLQTVYINLIEGYVRLGDKNQNQELLIIQPGLFRNEIDQLNTLVRTIDNFNKKFPSFQYSFQQYGMDYSTGNAASDQIAGPIVQALQDASEFFGSFAGKLNIIIENHLMAKVTESKGKSNDKIISTKDKVIEEVKIAQRFIPHYDKAVVAKERINGMKVEDVFIQFTKYLYNYAVIFKDPITTSKLTAHRKIEQELIKLNKEYERLTYSTFNGEVSNENKKDEAIENKNTSDPIDLSDTEGE
;
A
#
# COMPACT_ATOMS: atom_id res chain seq x y z
N MET A 1 22.42 -35.90 -5.95
CA MET A 1 22.13 -35.34 -7.29
C MET A 1 20.72 -34.79 -7.31
N THR A 2 20.51 -33.57 -7.80
CA THR A 2 19.19 -33.09 -8.24
C THR A 2 18.86 -33.74 -9.58
N PRO A 3 17.68 -34.37 -9.76
CA PRO A 3 17.30 -34.95 -11.05
C PRO A 3 17.12 -33.84 -12.10
N VAL A 4 17.52 -34.13 -13.33
CA VAL A 4 17.58 -33.17 -14.45
C VAL A 4 16.34 -33.25 -15.34
N SER A 5 15.56 -34.33 -15.25
CA SER A 5 14.28 -34.53 -15.97
C SER A 5 13.20 -35.11 -15.06
N ARG A 6 11.91 -34.97 -15.46
CA ARG A 6 10.77 -35.52 -14.71
C ARG A 6 10.80 -37.05 -14.57
N THR A 7 11.23 -37.78 -15.60
CA THR A 7 11.34 -39.25 -15.55
C THR A 7 12.44 -39.69 -14.58
N GLU A 8 13.57 -38.99 -14.58
CA GLU A 8 14.64 -39.19 -13.60
C GLU A 8 14.17 -38.82 -12.18
N ALA A 9 13.35 -37.78 -12.02
CA ALA A 9 12.76 -37.41 -10.73
C ALA A 9 11.83 -38.51 -10.18
N HIS A 10 10.96 -39.10 -11.00
CA HIS A 10 10.13 -40.24 -10.57
C HIS A 10 10.98 -41.47 -10.20
N ARG A 11 12.10 -41.72 -10.88
CA ARG A 11 13.07 -42.76 -10.50
C ARG A 11 13.76 -42.44 -9.16
N VAL A 12 14.34 -41.25 -9.02
CA VAL A 12 15.01 -40.78 -7.79
C VAL A 12 14.04 -40.74 -6.61
N PHE A 13 12.77 -40.39 -6.82
CA PHE A 13 11.72 -40.50 -5.81
C PHE A 13 11.49 -41.96 -5.38
N ALA A 14 11.34 -42.89 -6.34
CA ALA A 14 11.16 -44.30 -6.02
C ALA A 14 12.38 -44.92 -5.30
N ASP A 15 13.59 -44.54 -5.72
CA ASP A 15 14.85 -45.00 -5.09
C ASP A 15 15.01 -44.43 -3.67
N LEU A 16 14.68 -43.15 -3.46
CA LEU A 16 14.69 -42.51 -2.12
C LEU A 16 13.58 -43.05 -1.21
N TYR A 17 12.40 -43.37 -1.74
CA TYR A 17 11.30 -43.96 -0.97
C TYR A 17 11.59 -45.42 -0.58
N ARG A 18 12.39 -46.14 -1.39
CA ARG A 18 12.85 -47.52 -1.11
C ARG A 18 14.08 -47.61 -0.20
N LYS A 19 14.75 -46.50 0.15
CA LYS A 19 15.84 -46.47 1.16
C LYS A 19 15.30 -47.07 2.48
N THR A 20 15.96 -48.09 3.00
CA THR A 20 15.58 -48.75 4.27
C THR A 20 15.73 -47.80 5.46
N ARG A 21 14.71 -47.76 6.32
CA ARG A 21 14.59 -46.86 7.48
C ARG A 21 13.90 -47.57 8.66
N THR A 22 13.92 -46.96 9.84
CA THR A 22 13.06 -47.37 10.96
C THR A 22 11.58 -47.05 10.66
N PRO A 23 10.61 -47.77 11.25
CA PRO A 23 9.19 -47.53 10.99
C PRO A 23 8.75 -46.09 11.26
N GLU A 24 9.20 -45.51 12.38
CA GLU A 24 8.91 -44.12 12.78
C GLU A 24 9.44 -43.09 11.78
N HIS A 25 10.65 -43.31 11.24
CA HIS A 25 11.24 -42.44 10.23
C HIS A 25 10.50 -42.57 8.88
N GLN A 26 10.08 -43.78 8.51
CA GLN A 26 9.29 -43.98 7.30
C GLN A 26 7.92 -43.28 7.41
N GLN A 27 7.24 -43.35 8.56
CA GLN A 27 5.97 -42.65 8.78
C GLN A 27 6.11 -41.12 8.61
N LEU A 28 7.19 -40.51 9.13
CA LEU A 28 7.46 -39.09 8.94
C LEU A 28 7.65 -38.71 7.46
N ILE A 29 8.20 -39.62 6.65
CA ILE A 29 8.31 -39.47 5.20
C ILE A 29 6.96 -39.60 4.51
N ASP A 30 6.15 -40.59 4.89
CA ASP A 30 4.83 -40.83 4.31
C ASP A 30 3.91 -39.62 4.56
N GLU A 31 3.90 -39.09 5.78
CA GLU A 31 3.24 -37.83 6.14
C GLU A 31 3.81 -36.60 5.41
N ALA A 32 5.11 -36.58 5.09
CA ALA A 32 5.72 -35.48 4.35
C ALA A 32 5.32 -35.50 2.87
N ILE A 33 5.35 -36.66 2.20
CA ILE A 33 5.05 -36.74 0.77
C ILE A 33 3.57 -36.50 0.45
N LEU A 34 2.66 -36.70 1.40
CA LEU A 34 1.24 -36.36 1.26
C LEU A 34 0.96 -34.85 1.19
N LYS A 35 1.90 -34.01 1.64
CA LYS A 35 1.76 -32.53 1.66
C LYS A 35 1.96 -31.87 0.29
N SER A 36 2.34 -32.63 -0.74
CA SER A 36 2.48 -32.16 -2.13
C SER A 36 2.15 -33.27 -3.12
N ASN A 37 1.78 -32.92 -4.35
CA ASN A 37 1.67 -33.87 -5.48
C ASN A 37 2.79 -33.71 -6.52
N ASP A 38 3.70 -32.76 -6.33
CA ASP A 38 4.88 -32.57 -7.17
C ASP A 38 6.01 -33.52 -6.73
N VAL A 39 6.54 -34.31 -7.66
CA VAL A 39 7.61 -35.28 -7.44
C VAL A 39 8.92 -34.61 -6.99
N PHE A 40 9.25 -33.42 -7.48
CA PHE A 40 10.46 -32.70 -7.08
C PHE A 40 10.34 -32.21 -5.63
N ILE A 41 9.19 -31.64 -5.27
CA ILE A 41 8.90 -31.24 -3.88
C ILE A 41 8.89 -32.47 -2.95
N ARG A 42 8.36 -33.63 -3.39
CA ARG A 42 8.42 -34.88 -2.61
C ARG A 42 9.87 -35.38 -2.40
N ILE A 43 10.74 -35.28 -3.40
CA ILE A 43 12.16 -35.63 -3.28
C ILE A 43 12.85 -34.74 -2.23
N ASP A 44 12.64 -33.43 -2.29
CA ASP A 44 13.27 -32.49 -1.34
C ASP A 44 12.66 -32.61 0.07
N LEU A 45 11.38 -32.95 0.19
CA LEU A 45 10.76 -33.28 1.48
C LEU A 45 11.30 -34.59 2.08
N ILE A 46 11.49 -35.66 1.30
CA ILE A 46 12.14 -36.90 1.77
C ILE A 46 13.56 -36.58 2.27
N ARG A 47 14.34 -35.84 1.48
CA ARG A 47 15.71 -35.45 1.83
C ARG A 47 15.76 -34.63 3.11
N LYS A 48 14.84 -33.67 3.26
CA LYS A 48 14.76 -32.87 4.48
C LYS A 48 14.38 -33.71 5.69
N VAL A 49 13.46 -34.67 5.56
CA VAL A 49 13.12 -35.57 6.68
C VAL A 49 14.30 -36.49 7.01
N ASP A 50 14.98 -37.08 6.02
CA ASP A 50 16.23 -37.83 6.22
C ASP A 50 17.28 -36.97 6.96
N GLU A 51 17.50 -35.72 6.54
CA GLU A 51 18.47 -34.80 7.15
C GLU A 51 18.07 -34.33 8.55
N ASP A 52 16.81 -33.94 8.77
CA ASP A 52 16.29 -33.55 10.09
C ASP A 52 16.34 -34.73 11.08
N TYR A 53 16.12 -35.96 10.61
CA TYR A 53 16.18 -37.19 11.42
C TYR A 53 17.62 -37.61 11.72
N GLU A 54 18.52 -37.57 10.73
CA GLU A 54 19.96 -37.84 10.92
C GLU A 54 20.61 -36.75 11.80
N ASN A 55 20.18 -35.49 11.73
CA ASN A 55 20.68 -34.41 12.59
C ASN A 55 20.17 -34.51 14.04
N LYS A 56 18.94 -34.97 14.27
CA LYS A 56 18.42 -35.23 15.63
C LYS A 56 19.09 -36.42 16.32
N ASN A 57 19.50 -37.43 15.55
CA ASN A 57 20.05 -38.68 16.08
C ASN A 57 21.59 -38.75 16.07
N LYS A 58 22.29 -37.65 15.73
CA LYS A 58 23.75 -37.54 15.92
C LYS A 58 24.07 -37.44 17.42
N PRO A 59 24.86 -38.35 18.00
CA PRO A 59 25.33 -38.19 19.37
C PRO A 59 26.21 -36.94 19.46
N LYS A 60 25.94 -36.08 20.46
CA LYS A 60 26.81 -34.93 20.75
C LYS A 60 28.18 -35.46 21.18
N LYS A 61 29.23 -35.16 20.42
CA LYS A 61 30.60 -35.29 20.92
C LYS A 61 30.86 -34.21 21.96
N GLU A 62 31.59 -34.56 23.00
CA GLU A 62 31.97 -33.66 24.08
C GLU A 62 32.95 -32.58 23.59
N ASP A 63 32.94 -31.43 24.27
CA ASP A 63 33.95 -30.40 24.08
C ASP A 63 35.34 -30.93 24.45
N SER A 64 36.34 -30.59 23.63
CA SER A 64 37.74 -30.66 24.01
C SER A 64 38.43 -29.38 23.54
N ARG A 65 39.00 -28.66 24.50
CA ARG A 65 39.60 -27.34 24.31
C ARG A 65 41.05 -27.45 23.80
N ASP A 66 41.56 -26.27 23.46
CA ASP A 66 42.98 -25.88 23.39
C ASP A 66 43.70 -26.05 22.04
N ARG A 67 44.54 -25.04 21.74
CA ARG A 67 45.44 -24.86 20.57
C ARG A 67 44.72 -24.76 19.20
N GLY A 68 45.19 -23.92 18.27
CA GLY A 68 46.27 -22.93 18.32
C GLY A 68 46.56 -22.42 16.91
N LEU A 69 46.53 -21.10 16.71
CA LEU A 69 46.88 -20.42 15.45
C LEU A 69 48.33 -19.88 15.53
N PRO A 70 48.98 -19.50 14.41
CA PRO A 70 48.69 -19.77 12.98
C PRO A 70 49.93 -20.30 12.22
N GLU A 71 49.83 -20.55 10.91
CA GLU A 71 50.80 -19.95 9.97
C GLU A 71 50.25 -19.78 8.53
N ARG A 72 51.02 -19.10 7.67
CA ARG A 72 50.68 -18.73 6.27
C ARG A 72 51.60 -19.43 5.29
N GLU A 73 51.11 -19.67 4.07
CA GLU A 73 51.97 -19.52 2.89
C GLU A 73 51.19 -19.18 1.59
N GLN A 74 51.89 -18.62 0.60
CA GLN A 74 51.45 -18.36 -0.78
C GLN A 74 52.59 -18.74 -1.73
N PRO A 75 52.30 -19.19 -2.97
CA PRO A 75 52.49 -18.29 -4.14
C PRO A 75 51.21 -18.20 -5.01
N ARG A 76 50.88 -17.11 -5.71
CA ARG A 76 51.60 -16.35 -6.77
C ARG A 76 51.76 -17.20 -8.06
N ARG A 77 50.88 -17.12 -9.07
CA ARG A 77 50.45 -16.01 -9.97
C ARG A 77 51.48 -15.68 -11.07
N GLU A 78 51.18 -16.11 -12.30
CA GLU A 78 51.74 -15.57 -13.55
C GLU A 78 50.63 -15.08 -14.51
N VAL A 79 51.02 -14.37 -15.58
CA VAL A 79 50.17 -13.50 -16.42
C VAL A 79 50.74 -13.42 -17.85
N ILE A 80 49.89 -13.29 -18.87
CA ILE A 80 50.04 -12.65 -20.21
C ILE A 80 48.91 -13.24 -21.10
N SER A 81 47.86 -12.58 -21.59
CA SER A 81 47.61 -11.25 -22.20
C SER A 81 47.80 -11.19 -23.72
N ARG A 82 46.71 -10.98 -24.50
CA ARG A 82 46.57 -10.02 -25.63
C ARG A 82 45.18 -10.10 -26.30
N THR A 83 44.92 -9.26 -27.31
CA THR A 83 43.58 -8.75 -27.68
C THR A 83 43.24 -8.84 -29.18
N SER A 84 41.95 -8.67 -29.50
CA SER A 84 41.37 -7.99 -30.68
C SER A 84 41.61 -8.52 -32.13
N THR A 85 40.52 -9.07 -32.73
CA THR A 85 39.88 -8.74 -34.06
C THR A 85 40.74 -8.38 -35.30
N PRO A 86 40.41 -8.87 -36.53
CA PRO A 86 39.24 -8.33 -37.30
C PRO A 86 38.53 -9.25 -38.36
N GLU A 87 37.49 -8.69 -39.02
CA GLU A 87 36.89 -9.07 -40.33
C GLU A 87 37.87 -8.78 -41.54
N PRO A 88 37.60 -9.02 -42.87
CA PRO A 88 36.31 -9.22 -43.59
C PRO A 88 36.23 -10.18 -44.84
N LYS A 89 35.05 -10.11 -45.50
CA LYS A 89 34.50 -10.56 -46.83
C LYS A 89 35.40 -10.28 -48.09
N PRO A 90 35.03 -10.52 -49.40
CA PRO A 90 33.74 -10.95 -50.04
C PRO A 90 33.80 -11.84 -51.36
N LYS A 91 32.65 -11.95 -52.10
CA LYS A 91 32.44 -12.25 -53.57
C LYS A 91 32.56 -13.73 -54.04
N ARG A 92 31.63 -14.31 -54.85
CA ARG A 92 31.18 -14.12 -56.27
C ARG A 92 32.23 -14.63 -57.30
N SER A 93 31.90 -15.30 -58.43
CA SER A 93 30.60 -15.56 -59.14
C SER A 93 30.70 -16.71 -60.18
N SER A 94 29.60 -16.98 -60.91
CA SER A 94 29.50 -17.52 -62.30
C SER A 94 29.93 -18.99 -62.55
N ASP A 95 29.29 -19.80 -63.40
CA ASP A 95 28.02 -19.73 -64.19
C ASP A 95 27.52 -21.19 -64.40
N LEU A 96 26.46 -21.60 -65.12
CA LEU A 96 25.63 -21.12 -66.27
C LEU A 96 24.11 -21.18 -65.91
N VAL A 97 23.10 -20.62 -66.61
CA VAL A 97 22.77 -20.32 -68.04
C VAL A 97 22.25 -21.53 -68.85
N THR A 98 21.06 -21.59 -69.46
CA THR A 98 19.71 -20.94 -69.38
C THR A 98 18.67 -21.99 -69.95
N ILE A 99 17.42 -21.82 -70.41
CA ILE A 99 16.53 -20.69 -70.77
C ILE A 99 15.03 -21.12 -70.81
N ASP A 100 14.08 -20.21 -70.52
CA ASP A 100 12.66 -20.09 -70.95
C ASP A 100 11.64 -21.28 -70.87
N SER A 101 10.29 -21.07 -70.88
CA SER A 101 9.49 -19.89 -71.25
C SER A 101 8.11 -19.71 -70.54
N ALA A 102 7.54 -18.50 -70.70
CA ALA A 102 6.13 -18.03 -70.57
C ALA A 102 5.10 -18.77 -69.66
N LYS A 103 4.53 -18.15 -68.60
CA LYS A 103 3.48 -17.09 -68.55
C LYS A 103 2.08 -17.46 -69.12
N GLN A 104 1.05 -17.52 -68.26
CA GLN A 104 -0.02 -16.50 -68.21
C GLN A 104 -0.94 -16.63 -66.96
N LYS A 105 -1.67 -15.54 -66.64
CA LYS A 105 -2.76 -15.46 -65.64
C LYS A 105 -4.08 -15.17 -66.35
N GLN A 106 -5.21 -15.68 -65.86
CA GLN A 106 -6.48 -14.93 -65.83
C GLN A 106 -7.51 -15.54 -64.85
N ASN A 107 -8.24 -14.67 -64.15
CA ASN A 107 -9.53 -15.00 -63.51
C ASN A 107 -10.65 -14.67 -64.52
N PRO A 108 -11.85 -15.26 -64.37
CA PRO A 108 -12.97 -14.43 -63.89
C PRO A 108 -13.81 -15.11 -62.79
N SER A 109 -14.92 -14.50 -62.36
CA SER A 109 -15.67 -14.94 -61.18
C SER A 109 -17.21 -14.83 -61.30
N ARG A 110 -17.91 -15.67 -60.52
CA ARG A 110 -19.34 -15.63 -60.12
C ARG A 110 -20.43 -15.78 -61.19
N LYS A 111 -21.25 -16.84 -61.05
CA LYS A 111 -22.70 -16.74 -60.67
C LYS A 111 -23.25 -18.09 -60.14
N LYS A 112 -24.56 -18.16 -59.85
CA LYS A 112 -25.22 -19.11 -58.90
C LYS A 112 -26.03 -20.25 -59.55
N ALA A 113 -26.43 -21.20 -58.69
CA ALA A 113 -27.48 -22.24 -58.83
C ALA A 113 -27.08 -23.49 -59.65
N THR A 114 -27.66 -24.68 -59.41
CA THR A 114 -28.90 -25.03 -58.68
C THR A 114 -28.74 -26.31 -57.84
N GLU A 115 -29.73 -26.64 -57.01
CA GLU A 115 -29.82 -27.88 -56.22
C GLU A 115 -29.90 -29.15 -57.07
N GLN A 116 -29.45 -30.29 -56.53
CA GLN A 116 -29.98 -31.61 -56.91
C GLN A 116 -30.00 -32.60 -55.74
N LYS A 117 -30.87 -33.61 -55.84
CA LYS A 117 -31.43 -34.36 -54.71
C LYS A 117 -30.61 -35.60 -54.30
N GLN A 118 -31.00 -36.10 -53.13
CA GLN A 118 -30.66 -37.43 -52.59
C GLN A 118 -30.71 -38.54 -53.65
N GLY A 119 -29.68 -39.40 -53.67
CA GLY A 119 -29.69 -40.71 -54.33
C GLY A 119 -29.23 -41.78 -53.33
N GLY A 120 -30.16 -42.38 -52.60
CA GLY A 120 -29.84 -43.37 -51.56
C GLY A 120 -29.55 -44.75 -52.15
N GLY A 121 -28.31 -45.24 -52.00
CA GLY A 121 -27.95 -46.61 -52.39
C GLY A 121 -28.55 -47.65 -51.44
N LEU A 122 -29.37 -48.57 -51.98
CA LEU A 122 -30.23 -49.50 -51.24
C LEU A 122 -29.51 -50.52 -50.32
N LEU A 123 -28.18 -50.55 -50.33
CA LEU A 123 -27.36 -51.48 -49.53
C LEU A 123 -26.87 -50.89 -48.18
N ALA A 124 -26.99 -49.58 -47.97
CA ALA A 124 -26.60 -48.95 -46.70
C ALA A 124 -27.52 -49.33 -45.51
N GLY A 125 -28.72 -49.87 -45.78
CA GLY A 125 -29.71 -50.22 -44.75
C GLY A 125 -29.49 -51.57 -44.05
N LEU A 126 -28.73 -52.49 -44.65
CA LEU A 126 -28.63 -53.89 -44.17
C LEU A 126 -27.41 -54.17 -43.27
N PHE A 127 -26.45 -53.25 -43.18
CA PHE A 127 -25.31 -53.36 -42.26
C PHE A 127 -25.07 -52.05 -41.50
N GLY A 128 -25.60 -51.96 -40.28
CA GLY A 128 -25.17 -50.93 -39.31
C GLY A 128 -26.15 -49.81 -38.97
N GLY A 129 -27.44 -49.93 -39.27
CA GLY A 129 -28.50 -48.99 -38.87
C GLY A 129 -28.82 -48.97 -37.36
N GLY A 130 -27.80 -48.84 -36.50
CA GLY A 130 -27.90 -48.90 -35.04
C GLY A 130 -27.39 -47.63 -34.35
N ASN A 131 -28.32 -46.89 -33.75
CA ASN A 131 -28.15 -45.67 -32.93
C ASN A 131 -27.50 -44.45 -33.59
N ASN A 132 -28.25 -43.33 -33.61
CA ASN A 132 -27.78 -42.00 -34.04
C ASN A 132 -26.49 -41.53 -33.32
N THR A 133 -26.24 -41.96 -32.09
CA THR A 133 -25.04 -41.60 -31.32
C THR A 133 -23.75 -42.06 -31.97
N ASN A 134 -23.74 -43.20 -32.67
CA ASN A 134 -22.54 -43.66 -33.39
C ASN A 134 -22.20 -42.69 -34.55
N ASN A 135 -23.22 -42.16 -35.22
CA ASN A 135 -23.06 -41.22 -36.33
C ASN A 135 -22.62 -39.82 -35.84
N SER A 136 -23.15 -39.35 -34.69
CA SER A 136 -22.72 -38.08 -34.09
C SER A 136 -21.29 -38.12 -33.56
N ILE A 137 -20.88 -39.23 -32.93
CA ILE A 137 -19.48 -39.44 -32.50
C ILE A 137 -18.55 -39.53 -33.72
N GLY A 138 -18.98 -40.23 -34.78
CA GLY A 138 -18.26 -40.28 -36.06
C GLY A 138 -18.03 -38.90 -36.69
N LYS A 139 -19.05 -38.03 -36.66
CA LYS A 139 -18.95 -36.65 -37.12
C LYS A 139 -17.97 -35.84 -36.25
N PHE A 140 -18.15 -35.84 -34.92
CA PHE A 140 -17.30 -35.11 -33.98
C PHE A 140 -15.82 -35.49 -34.10
N ALA A 141 -15.53 -36.79 -34.17
CA ALA A 141 -14.18 -37.32 -34.33
C ALA A 141 -13.49 -36.79 -35.60
N LYS A 142 -14.21 -36.76 -36.72
CA LYS A 142 -13.73 -36.22 -38.01
C LYS A 142 -13.56 -34.70 -37.99
N GLU A 143 -14.45 -33.98 -37.30
CA GLU A 143 -14.42 -32.53 -37.23
C GLU A 143 -13.31 -32.01 -36.32
N THR A 144 -13.07 -32.63 -35.16
CA THR A 144 -12.07 -32.20 -34.17
C THR A 144 -10.70 -32.88 -34.33
N GLY A 145 -10.68 -34.16 -34.72
CA GLY A 145 -9.46 -34.98 -34.77
C GLY A 145 -9.04 -35.58 -33.42
N THR A 146 -9.94 -35.65 -32.44
CA THR A 146 -9.64 -36.05 -31.05
C THR A 146 -9.91 -37.52 -30.71
N ILE A 147 -10.71 -38.22 -31.52
CA ILE A 147 -11.06 -39.64 -31.32
C ILE A 147 -10.62 -40.43 -32.55
N ASP A 148 -9.82 -41.47 -32.34
CA ASP A 148 -9.53 -42.47 -33.36
C ASP A 148 -10.66 -43.53 -33.31
N ILE A 149 -11.33 -43.75 -34.45
CA ILE A 149 -12.48 -44.65 -34.55
C ILE A 149 -12.05 -45.94 -35.26
N GLY A 150 -12.23 -47.08 -34.60
CA GLY A 150 -11.92 -48.40 -35.15
C GLY A 150 -12.84 -48.82 -36.30
N LEU A 151 -12.49 -49.93 -36.97
CA LEU A 151 -13.27 -50.50 -38.06
C LEU A 151 -14.75 -50.67 -37.67
N PHE A 152 -15.64 -50.26 -38.57
CA PHE A 152 -17.11 -50.25 -38.40
C PHE A 152 -17.62 -49.42 -37.21
N GLY A 153 -16.88 -48.38 -36.77
CA GLY A 153 -17.34 -47.46 -35.73
C GLY A 153 -17.22 -47.99 -34.31
N ARG A 154 -16.56 -49.14 -34.12
CA ARG A 154 -16.48 -49.83 -32.82
C ARG A 154 -15.20 -49.45 -32.07
N ASN A 155 -15.30 -49.42 -30.74
CA ASN A 155 -14.22 -49.07 -29.80
C ASN A 155 -13.53 -47.73 -30.12
N PRO A 156 -14.19 -46.58 -29.89
CA PRO A 156 -13.55 -45.27 -29.99
C PRO A 156 -12.41 -45.14 -28.96
N ALA A 157 -11.25 -44.65 -29.40
CA ALA A 157 -10.08 -44.40 -28.57
C ALA A 157 -9.66 -42.92 -28.67
N ILE A 158 -8.89 -42.43 -27.70
CA ILE A 158 -8.34 -41.06 -27.75
C ILE A 158 -7.23 -41.00 -28.81
N SER A 159 -7.33 -40.02 -29.70
CA SER A 159 -6.39 -39.88 -30.83
C SER A 159 -5.01 -39.39 -30.39
N ASN A 160 -3.97 -39.84 -31.07
CA ASN A 160 -2.59 -39.37 -30.87
C ASN A 160 -2.44 -37.83 -31.06
N ASN A 161 -3.39 -37.16 -31.72
CA ASN A 161 -3.43 -35.70 -31.80
C ASN A 161 -3.72 -35.03 -30.44
N VAL A 162 -4.42 -35.71 -29.53
CA VAL A 162 -4.63 -35.21 -28.16
C VAL A 162 -3.35 -35.27 -27.35
N GLU A 163 -2.51 -36.31 -27.52
CA GLU A 163 -1.21 -36.40 -26.84
C GLU A 163 -0.31 -35.18 -27.15
N ARG A 164 -0.39 -34.64 -28.37
CA ARG A 164 0.37 -33.45 -28.82
C ARG A 164 0.00 -32.16 -28.09
N ILE A 165 -1.20 -32.08 -27.48
CA ILE A 165 -1.61 -30.93 -26.67
C ILE A 165 -0.78 -30.87 -25.37
N PHE A 166 -0.50 -32.02 -24.77
CA PHE A 166 0.16 -32.07 -23.46
C PHE A 166 1.70 -32.14 -23.59
N ARG A 167 2.20 -32.78 -24.66
CA ARG A 167 3.64 -32.79 -25.02
C ARG A 167 4.12 -31.54 -25.75
N GLY A 168 3.29 -30.49 -25.86
CA GLY A 168 3.60 -29.29 -26.64
C GLY A 168 4.66 -28.37 -26.02
N LEU A 169 4.97 -28.53 -24.73
CA LEU A 169 5.94 -27.72 -23.99
C LEU A 169 7.16 -28.54 -23.56
N LYS A 170 8.35 -28.00 -23.82
CA LYS A 170 9.64 -28.56 -23.35
C LYS A 170 9.90 -28.18 -21.90
N GLU A 171 10.67 -29.00 -21.17
CA GLU A 171 11.03 -28.72 -19.76
C GLU A 171 11.73 -27.35 -19.58
N ASP A 172 12.53 -26.91 -20.56
CA ASP A 172 13.26 -25.63 -20.52
C ASP A 172 12.39 -24.38 -20.76
N VAL A 173 11.13 -24.58 -21.18
CA VAL A 173 10.07 -23.57 -21.30
C VAL A 173 9.07 -23.70 -20.14
N LEU A 174 8.71 -24.94 -19.80
CA LEU A 174 7.74 -25.28 -18.75
C LEU A 174 8.21 -24.85 -17.36
N ILE A 175 9.44 -25.20 -16.96
CA ILE A 175 9.96 -24.94 -15.61
C ILE A 175 10.06 -23.42 -15.33
N PRO A 176 10.63 -22.57 -16.21
CA PRO A 176 10.59 -21.12 -16.02
C PRO A 176 9.17 -20.55 -15.93
N THR A 177 8.23 -21.08 -16.72
CA THR A 177 6.83 -20.62 -16.70
C THR A 177 6.15 -20.92 -15.37
N ILE A 178 6.34 -22.12 -14.82
CA ILE A 178 5.85 -22.48 -13.47
C ILE A 178 6.49 -21.59 -12.40
N GLN A 179 7.80 -21.32 -12.49
CA GLN A 179 8.50 -20.43 -11.56
C GLN A 179 7.93 -19.00 -11.60
N ALA A 180 7.67 -18.45 -12.79
CA ALA A 180 7.07 -17.12 -12.95
C ALA A 180 5.63 -17.03 -12.42
N LEU A 181 4.79 -18.02 -12.71
CA LEU A 181 3.41 -18.06 -12.22
C LEU A 181 3.35 -18.24 -10.69
N ARG A 182 4.31 -18.96 -10.09
CA ARG A 182 4.47 -19.06 -8.63
C ARG A 182 4.93 -17.75 -7.98
N VAL A 183 5.89 -17.04 -8.57
CA VAL A 183 6.28 -15.69 -8.10
C VAL A 183 5.10 -14.72 -8.22
N SER A 184 4.30 -14.84 -9.29
CA SER A 184 3.07 -14.07 -9.50
C SER A 184 2.01 -14.33 -8.42
N GLU A 185 1.79 -15.59 -8.04
CA GLU A 185 0.92 -15.94 -6.91
C GLU A 185 1.44 -15.38 -5.58
N GLN A 186 2.75 -15.35 -5.35
CA GLN A 186 3.35 -14.90 -4.09
C GLN A 186 3.46 -13.37 -3.95
N GLN A 187 3.78 -12.65 -5.02
CA GLN A 187 4.10 -11.21 -4.98
C GLN A 187 3.05 -10.32 -5.67
N GLY A 188 2.21 -10.87 -6.56
CA GLY A 188 1.29 -10.10 -7.40
C GLY A 188 0.32 -9.20 -6.65
N TRP A 189 -0.12 -9.60 -5.45
CA TRP A 189 -1.01 -8.81 -4.59
C TRP A 189 -0.42 -7.44 -4.19
N ARG A 190 0.91 -7.28 -4.24
CA ARG A 190 1.64 -6.05 -3.90
C ARG A 190 1.58 -4.98 -4.99
N ILE A 191 1.12 -5.34 -6.20
CA ILE A 191 1.08 -4.43 -7.36
C ILE A 191 -0.26 -4.47 -8.13
N TRP A 192 -1.02 -5.57 -8.03
CA TRP A 192 -2.25 -5.79 -8.79
C TRP A 192 -3.51 -5.60 -7.94
N THR A 193 -4.61 -5.23 -8.58
CA THR A 193 -5.95 -5.30 -7.95
C THR A 193 -6.38 -6.76 -7.74
N PRO A 194 -7.37 -7.04 -6.87
CA PRO A 194 -7.85 -8.40 -6.63
C PRO A 194 -8.27 -9.12 -7.92
N LEU A 195 -8.95 -8.44 -8.85
CA LEU A 195 -9.32 -8.98 -10.16
C LEU A 195 -8.11 -9.52 -10.96
N VAL A 196 -7.10 -8.68 -11.18
CA VAL A 196 -5.90 -9.05 -11.97
C VAL A 196 -5.14 -10.19 -11.29
N TYR A 197 -4.97 -10.11 -9.97
CA TYR A 197 -4.36 -11.20 -9.19
C TYR A 197 -5.16 -12.50 -9.31
N ASN A 198 -6.49 -12.46 -9.22
CA ASN A 198 -7.33 -13.65 -9.26
C ASN A 198 -7.35 -14.30 -10.65
N ILE A 199 -7.32 -13.51 -11.73
CA ILE A 199 -7.18 -14.01 -13.10
C ILE A 199 -5.85 -14.74 -13.27
N ILE A 200 -4.73 -14.10 -12.89
CA ILE A 200 -3.40 -14.69 -13.03
C ILE A 200 -3.23 -15.91 -12.11
N ASN A 201 -3.81 -15.89 -10.90
CA ASN A 201 -3.77 -17.06 -10.02
C ASN A 201 -4.69 -18.21 -10.51
N ASN A 202 -5.84 -17.92 -11.13
CA ASN A 202 -6.63 -18.96 -11.79
C ASN A 202 -5.85 -19.60 -12.95
N PHE A 203 -5.13 -18.79 -13.75
CA PHE A 203 -4.27 -19.28 -14.82
C PHE A 203 -3.06 -20.07 -14.30
N ASN A 204 -2.41 -19.63 -13.21
CA ASN A 204 -1.37 -20.38 -12.50
C ASN A 204 -1.88 -21.78 -12.07
N LYS A 205 -3.06 -21.84 -11.47
CA LYS A 205 -3.70 -23.08 -11.01
C LYS A 205 -4.11 -24.00 -12.17
N PHE A 206 -4.59 -23.42 -13.27
CA PHE A 206 -4.81 -24.14 -14.55
C PHE A 206 -3.50 -24.71 -15.11
N PHE A 207 -2.47 -23.89 -15.28
CA PHE A 207 -1.21 -24.25 -15.93
C PHE A 207 -0.46 -25.35 -15.17
N ASN A 208 -0.37 -25.26 -13.84
CA ASN A 208 0.22 -26.32 -13.01
C ASN A 208 -0.60 -27.63 -13.08
N ALA A 209 -1.93 -27.55 -13.05
CA ALA A 209 -2.78 -28.73 -13.20
C ALA A 209 -2.60 -29.36 -14.59
N PHE A 210 -2.58 -28.57 -15.66
CA PHE A 210 -2.32 -29.00 -17.03
C PHE A 210 -0.94 -29.68 -17.18
N ALA A 211 0.12 -29.04 -16.71
CA ALA A 211 1.49 -29.58 -16.72
C ALA A 211 1.63 -30.92 -15.95
N SER A 212 0.81 -31.13 -14.92
CA SER A 212 0.81 -32.40 -14.18
C SER A 212 0.33 -33.60 -15.01
N LEU A 213 -0.53 -33.39 -16.02
CA LEU A 213 -1.23 -34.46 -16.75
C LEU A 213 -0.40 -35.16 -17.85
N ASP A 214 0.70 -34.58 -18.33
CA ASP A 214 1.52 -35.15 -19.41
C ASP A 214 1.97 -36.60 -19.11
N ALA A 215 2.46 -36.86 -17.89
CA ALA A 215 2.83 -38.20 -17.43
C ALA A 215 1.66 -39.21 -17.49
N LEU A 216 0.43 -38.78 -17.19
CA LEU A 216 -0.75 -39.66 -17.24
C LEU A 216 -1.09 -40.09 -18.68
N ILE A 217 -0.82 -39.22 -19.65
CA ILE A 217 -1.06 -39.49 -21.07
C ILE A 217 0.06 -40.37 -21.65
N LEU A 218 1.30 -40.21 -21.20
CA LEU A 218 2.39 -41.16 -21.48
C LEU A 218 2.04 -42.58 -20.99
N ASP A 219 1.46 -42.71 -19.79
CA ASP A 219 1.02 -43.98 -19.19
C ASP A 219 -0.22 -44.62 -19.87
N LYS A 220 -0.85 -43.93 -20.84
CA LYS A 220 -2.06 -44.37 -21.57
C LYS A 220 -3.20 -44.85 -20.66
N ILE A 221 -3.45 -44.12 -19.57
CA ILE A 221 -4.53 -44.41 -18.62
C ILE A 221 -5.92 -44.42 -19.29
N SER A 222 -6.89 -45.09 -18.66
CA SER A 222 -8.27 -45.09 -19.14
C SER A 222 -8.90 -43.69 -19.05
N ALA A 223 -9.90 -43.44 -19.91
CA ALA A 223 -10.54 -42.13 -20.00
C ALA A 223 -11.19 -41.68 -18.68
N ASP A 224 -11.81 -42.59 -17.92
CA ASP A 224 -12.37 -42.28 -16.60
C ASP A 224 -11.31 -41.79 -15.60
N ILE A 225 -10.14 -42.46 -15.53
CA ILE A 225 -9.04 -42.04 -14.63
C ILE A 225 -8.47 -40.69 -15.10
N PHE A 226 -8.44 -40.43 -16.42
CA PHE A 226 -8.04 -39.12 -16.91
C PHE A 226 -9.03 -38.03 -16.49
N LEU A 227 -10.34 -38.26 -16.63
CA LEU A 227 -11.37 -37.29 -16.23
C LEU A 227 -11.31 -36.99 -14.72
N GLU A 228 -11.16 -38.02 -13.89
CA GLU A 228 -11.01 -37.89 -12.43
C GLU A 228 -9.78 -37.04 -12.08
N ARG A 229 -8.60 -37.42 -12.59
CA ARG A 229 -7.34 -36.73 -12.26
C ARG A 229 -7.23 -35.33 -12.87
N SER A 230 -7.86 -35.09 -14.02
CA SER A 230 -7.87 -33.79 -14.70
C SER A 230 -8.95 -32.82 -14.23
N LEU A 231 -9.88 -33.24 -13.35
CA LEU A 231 -11.01 -32.43 -12.89
C LEU A 231 -10.62 -30.99 -12.45
N LYS A 232 -9.49 -30.83 -11.74
CA LYS A 232 -8.98 -29.50 -11.34
C LYS A 232 -8.55 -28.65 -12.54
N MET A 233 -7.85 -29.25 -13.52
CA MET A 233 -7.48 -28.58 -14.77
C MET A 233 -8.74 -28.13 -15.53
N GLN A 234 -9.74 -29.01 -15.67
CA GLN A 234 -11.02 -28.70 -16.32
C GLN A 234 -11.72 -27.50 -15.64
N MET A 235 -11.86 -27.50 -14.31
CA MET A 235 -12.50 -26.40 -13.58
C MET A 235 -11.80 -25.05 -13.76
N PHE A 236 -10.46 -25.00 -13.64
CA PHE A 236 -9.72 -23.75 -13.82
C PHE A 236 -9.70 -23.29 -15.28
N TYR A 237 -9.72 -24.21 -16.25
CA TYR A 237 -9.81 -23.91 -17.68
C TYR A 237 -11.18 -23.34 -18.06
N VAL A 238 -12.27 -23.94 -17.58
CA VAL A 238 -13.64 -23.39 -17.73
C VAL A 238 -13.73 -21.99 -17.11
N ARG A 239 -13.18 -21.77 -15.91
CA ARG A 239 -13.17 -20.43 -15.29
C ARG A 239 -12.36 -19.40 -16.08
N PHE A 240 -11.30 -19.83 -16.77
CA PHE A 240 -10.54 -18.98 -17.67
C PHE A 240 -11.35 -18.62 -18.93
N LEU A 241 -12.01 -19.61 -19.55
CA LEU A 241 -12.86 -19.38 -20.74
C LEU A 241 -14.17 -18.62 -20.44
N GLN A 242 -14.54 -18.42 -19.17
CA GLN A 242 -15.68 -17.58 -18.75
C GLN A 242 -15.39 -16.06 -18.82
N ARG A 243 -14.18 -15.63 -19.22
CA ARG A 243 -13.80 -14.21 -19.33
C ARG A 243 -13.01 -13.91 -20.61
N ASP A 244 -13.56 -13.04 -21.46
CA ASP A 244 -12.90 -12.62 -22.70
C ASP A 244 -11.62 -11.81 -22.45
N ASP A 245 -11.60 -10.97 -21.40
CA ASP A 245 -10.48 -10.09 -21.04
C ASP A 245 -9.30 -10.81 -20.36
N ALA A 246 -9.49 -12.05 -19.91
CA ALA A 246 -8.50 -12.76 -19.10
C ALA A 246 -7.17 -12.96 -19.84
N LYS A 247 -7.21 -13.19 -21.16
CA LYS A 247 -6.01 -13.35 -22.00
C LYS A 247 -5.16 -12.08 -22.00
N ASP A 248 -5.78 -10.92 -22.21
CA ASP A 248 -5.07 -9.65 -22.33
C ASP A 248 -4.57 -9.16 -20.96
N ILE A 249 -5.33 -9.40 -19.89
CA ILE A 249 -4.90 -9.14 -18.51
C ILE A 249 -3.65 -9.95 -18.15
N ILE A 250 -3.58 -11.24 -18.52
CA ILE A 250 -2.39 -12.08 -18.29
C ILE A 250 -1.20 -11.57 -19.11
N LEU A 251 -1.39 -11.30 -20.41
CA LEU A 251 -0.32 -10.86 -21.30
C LEU A 251 0.24 -9.47 -20.96
N SER A 252 -0.58 -8.56 -20.43
CA SER A 252 -0.15 -7.22 -20.03
C SER A 252 0.56 -7.17 -18.68
N ASN A 253 0.11 -7.93 -17.68
CA ASN A 253 0.59 -7.83 -16.30
C ASN A 253 1.72 -8.80 -15.95
N LEU A 254 1.71 -10.02 -16.51
CA LEU A 254 2.69 -11.06 -16.18
C LEU A 254 4.14 -10.70 -16.56
N PRO A 255 4.44 -9.98 -17.68
CA PRO A 255 5.81 -9.58 -17.98
C PRO A 255 6.42 -8.65 -16.92
N ASP A 256 5.63 -7.81 -16.27
CA ASP A 256 6.16 -6.77 -15.37
C ASP A 256 6.56 -7.33 -14.01
N ILE A 257 5.83 -8.31 -13.46
CA ILE A 257 6.27 -9.03 -12.26
C ILE A 257 7.48 -9.93 -12.54
N VAL A 258 7.63 -10.46 -13.76
CA VAL A 258 8.81 -11.23 -14.16
C VAL A 258 10.06 -10.35 -14.24
N LYS A 259 9.93 -9.08 -14.66
CA LYS A 259 11.01 -8.08 -14.66
C LYS A 259 11.47 -7.67 -13.25
N MET A 260 10.68 -7.96 -12.22
CA MET A 260 11.05 -7.69 -10.81
C MET A 260 11.92 -8.80 -10.19
N ASP A 261 12.08 -9.94 -10.87
CA ASP A 261 12.94 -11.04 -10.44
C ASP A 261 14.15 -11.19 -11.38
N GLU A 262 15.35 -10.96 -10.85
CA GLU A 262 16.62 -11.02 -11.59
C GLU A 262 16.93 -12.40 -12.19
N LYS A 263 16.37 -13.48 -11.62
CA LYS A 263 16.59 -14.89 -12.05
C LYS A 263 15.58 -15.32 -13.11
N LEU A 264 14.44 -14.64 -13.19
CA LEU A 264 13.39 -14.87 -14.19
C LEU A 264 13.49 -13.90 -15.39
N THR A 265 13.97 -12.68 -15.18
CA THR A 265 14.14 -11.67 -16.24
C THR A 265 14.89 -12.20 -17.48
N PRO A 266 16.05 -12.91 -17.37
CA PRO A 266 16.75 -13.48 -18.52
C PRO A 266 15.97 -14.59 -19.25
N LYS A 267 14.91 -15.13 -18.63
CA LYS A 267 14.06 -16.20 -19.13
C LYS A 267 12.73 -15.70 -19.68
N LEU A 268 12.46 -14.38 -19.65
CA LEU A 268 11.16 -13.78 -20.01
C LEU A 268 10.60 -14.30 -21.33
N ASN A 269 11.42 -14.43 -22.38
CA ASN A 269 10.96 -14.94 -23.68
C ASN A 269 10.44 -16.38 -23.60
N LYS A 270 11.08 -17.27 -22.83
CA LYS A 270 10.63 -18.66 -22.62
C LYS A 270 9.40 -18.72 -21.71
N ILE A 271 9.33 -17.85 -20.70
CA ILE A 271 8.14 -17.71 -19.86
C ILE A 271 6.93 -17.32 -20.72
N MET A 272 7.09 -16.32 -21.60
CA MET A 272 6.03 -15.87 -22.49
C MET A 272 5.72 -16.89 -23.61
N GLU A 273 6.66 -17.73 -24.03
CA GLU A 273 6.40 -18.89 -24.92
C GLU A 273 5.44 -19.89 -24.25
N GLY A 274 5.74 -20.31 -23.01
CA GLY A 274 4.88 -21.23 -22.25
C GLY A 274 3.49 -20.65 -21.94
N VAL A 275 3.43 -19.37 -21.58
CA VAL A 275 2.18 -18.63 -21.35
C VAL A 275 1.35 -18.54 -22.64
N ASN A 276 1.95 -18.15 -23.77
CA ASN A 276 1.23 -18.06 -25.05
C ASN A 276 0.78 -19.42 -25.57
N TYR A 277 1.51 -20.49 -25.31
CA TYR A 277 1.04 -21.85 -25.63
C TYR A 277 -0.30 -22.14 -24.94
N ALA A 278 -0.33 -21.99 -23.61
CA ALA A 278 -1.52 -22.28 -22.81
C ALA A 278 -2.70 -21.34 -23.11
N LEU A 279 -2.44 -20.04 -23.36
CA LEU A 279 -3.47 -19.06 -23.75
C LEU A 279 -4.06 -19.27 -25.16
N ASN A 280 -3.48 -20.15 -25.98
CA ASN A 280 -3.98 -20.46 -27.33
C ASN A 280 -4.53 -21.89 -27.47
N LEU A 281 -4.68 -22.63 -26.38
CA LEU A 281 -5.24 -24.00 -26.37
C LEU A 281 -6.69 -24.11 -26.89
N GLU A 282 -7.44 -23.00 -26.92
CA GLU A 282 -8.79 -22.93 -27.52
C GLU A 282 -8.78 -22.47 -29.00
N ASN A 283 -7.63 -21.99 -29.49
CA ASN A 283 -7.41 -21.54 -30.88
C ASN A 283 -6.72 -22.61 -31.75
N ASN A 284 -6.14 -23.63 -31.12
CA ASN A 284 -5.45 -24.74 -31.79
C ASN A 284 -6.44 -25.80 -32.30
N LYS A 285 -5.93 -26.70 -33.16
CA LYS A 285 -6.65 -27.93 -33.54
C LYS A 285 -5.82 -29.19 -33.21
N PRO A 286 -6.31 -30.10 -32.36
CA PRO A 286 -7.58 -30.02 -31.62
C PRO A 286 -7.54 -28.94 -30.54
N LYS A 287 -8.72 -28.46 -30.13
CA LYS A 287 -8.86 -27.61 -28.95
C LYS A 287 -8.70 -28.43 -27.67
N LEU A 288 -8.34 -27.79 -26.56
CA LEU A 288 -8.39 -28.47 -25.26
C LEU A 288 -9.84 -28.76 -24.82
N SER A 289 -10.81 -27.90 -25.16
CA SER A 289 -12.24 -28.18 -24.97
C SER A 289 -12.71 -29.41 -25.75
N ASP A 290 -12.35 -29.53 -27.04
CA ASP A 290 -12.60 -30.72 -27.87
C ASP A 290 -11.95 -31.97 -27.24
N ALA A 291 -10.71 -31.86 -26.77
CA ALA A 291 -9.97 -32.97 -26.17
C ALA A 291 -10.60 -33.45 -24.87
N ILE A 292 -11.00 -32.55 -23.97
CA ILE A 292 -11.74 -32.91 -22.75
C ILE A 292 -13.07 -33.60 -23.14
N THR A 293 -13.80 -33.04 -24.09
CA THR A 293 -15.07 -33.61 -24.59
C THR A 293 -14.88 -35.02 -25.14
N ALA A 294 -13.76 -35.30 -25.83
CA ALA A 294 -13.41 -36.63 -26.30
C ALA A 294 -13.23 -37.65 -25.16
N PHE A 295 -12.60 -37.26 -24.05
CA PHE A 295 -12.49 -38.12 -22.86
C PHE A 295 -13.86 -38.45 -22.25
N TYR A 296 -14.78 -37.48 -22.15
CA TYR A 296 -16.17 -37.75 -21.73
C TYR A 296 -16.88 -38.74 -22.66
N ILE A 297 -16.76 -38.55 -23.98
CA ILE A 297 -17.36 -39.43 -25.00
C ILE A 297 -16.82 -40.86 -24.91
N VAL A 298 -15.49 -41.03 -24.81
CA VAL A 298 -14.85 -42.36 -24.73
C VAL A 298 -15.19 -43.07 -23.41
N ALA A 299 -15.11 -42.37 -22.28
CA ALA A 299 -15.43 -42.91 -20.95
C ALA A 299 -16.89 -43.37 -20.86
N LYS A 300 -17.84 -42.50 -21.24
CA LYS A 300 -19.28 -42.72 -21.00
C LYS A 300 -20.02 -43.31 -22.21
N LYS A 301 -19.33 -43.54 -23.34
CA LYS A 301 -19.84 -44.17 -24.58
C LYS A 301 -21.12 -43.52 -25.13
N LYS A 302 -21.27 -42.20 -24.89
CA LYS A 302 -22.39 -41.35 -25.28
C LYS A 302 -21.81 -40.06 -25.86
N MET A 303 -22.53 -39.40 -26.77
CA MET A 303 -22.19 -38.04 -27.18
C MET A 303 -22.34 -37.06 -25.99
N PHE A 304 -21.39 -36.14 -25.86
CA PHE A 304 -21.41 -34.98 -24.96
C PHE A 304 -20.97 -33.74 -25.74
N THR A 305 -21.41 -32.57 -25.29
CA THR A 305 -21.02 -31.25 -25.80
C THR A 305 -20.32 -30.45 -24.71
N TRP A 306 -19.48 -29.47 -25.11
CA TRP A 306 -18.77 -28.61 -24.16
C TRP A 306 -19.70 -27.85 -23.20
N PRO A 307 -20.86 -27.28 -23.63
CA PRO A 307 -21.81 -26.65 -22.70
C PRO A 307 -22.42 -27.59 -21.66
N GLU A 308 -22.68 -28.86 -22.00
CA GLU A 308 -23.14 -29.86 -21.01
C GLU A 308 -22.05 -30.08 -19.95
N ILE A 309 -20.79 -30.28 -20.37
CA ILE A 309 -19.65 -30.49 -19.47
C ILE A 309 -19.41 -29.27 -18.56
N VAL A 310 -19.50 -28.05 -19.11
CA VAL A 310 -19.41 -26.79 -18.34
C VAL A 310 -20.51 -26.70 -17.29
N THR A 311 -21.73 -27.16 -17.61
CA THR A 311 -22.88 -27.17 -16.70
C THR A 311 -22.69 -28.21 -15.58
N ASP A 312 -22.24 -29.42 -15.91
CA ASP A 312 -21.96 -30.48 -14.94
C ASP A 312 -20.84 -30.10 -13.96
N LEU A 313 -19.81 -29.39 -14.43
CA LEU A 313 -18.68 -28.91 -13.62
C LEU A 313 -19.04 -27.76 -12.66
N ARG A 314 -20.19 -27.10 -12.83
CA ARG A 314 -20.74 -26.04 -11.94
C ARG A 314 -19.74 -24.98 -11.50
N VAL A 315 -18.87 -24.54 -12.42
CA VAL A 315 -17.72 -23.69 -12.10
C VAL A 315 -18.16 -22.25 -11.77
N PRO A 316 -17.96 -21.75 -10.54
CA PRO A 316 -18.30 -20.37 -10.19
C PRO A 316 -17.29 -19.39 -10.81
N PRO A 317 -17.69 -18.14 -11.09
CA PRO A 317 -16.84 -17.13 -11.73
C PRO A 317 -15.68 -16.65 -10.84
N ILE A 318 -14.78 -15.86 -11.44
CA ILE A 318 -13.69 -15.17 -10.73
C ILE A 318 -14.28 -14.06 -9.86
N GLN A 319 -13.82 -13.96 -8.60
CA GLN A 319 -14.15 -12.83 -7.72
C GLN A 319 -13.35 -11.59 -8.15
N GLU A 320 -13.99 -10.41 -8.25
CA GLU A 320 -13.31 -9.19 -8.70
C GLU A 320 -12.74 -8.34 -7.55
N HIS A 321 -13.37 -8.40 -6.38
CA HIS A 321 -13.15 -7.44 -5.27
C HIS A 321 -12.37 -8.01 -4.07
N LYS A 322 -12.08 -9.32 -4.04
CA LYS A 322 -11.35 -9.97 -2.91
C LYS A 322 -10.32 -10.99 -3.39
N PHE A 323 -9.11 -10.95 -2.83
CA PHE A 323 -8.00 -11.84 -3.18
C PHE A 323 -8.29 -13.33 -2.87
N GLN A 324 -8.32 -14.17 -3.91
CA GLN A 324 -8.39 -15.63 -3.85
C GLN A 324 -6.99 -16.28 -3.71
N ALA A 325 -6.20 -15.72 -2.79
CA ALA A 325 -4.84 -16.15 -2.48
C ALA A 325 -4.81 -17.29 -1.44
N ALA A 326 -3.61 -17.78 -1.13
CA ALA A 326 -3.36 -18.63 0.05
C ALA A 326 -3.60 -17.82 1.36
N ARG A 327 -3.86 -18.52 2.48
CA ARG A 327 -4.26 -17.89 3.75
C ARG A 327 -3.17 -16.96 4.32
N GLU A 328 -1.92 -17.28 4.04
CA GLU A 328 -0.72 -16.53 4.42
C GLU A 328 -0.73 -15.16 3.72
N ILE A 329 -1.06 -15.14 2.42
CA ILE A 329 -1.12 -13.93 1.60
C ILE A 329 -2.37 -13.11 1.94
N GLN A 330 -3.51 -13.76 2.23
CA GLN A 330 -4.70 -13.06 2.71
C GLN A 330 -4.41 -12.30 4.01
N LYS A 331 -3.67 -12.92 4.95
CA LYS A 331 -3.17 -12.23 6.16
C LYS A 331 -2.19 -11.09 5.86
N GLU A 332 -1.26 -11.26 4.92
CA GLU A 332 -0.36 -10.16 4.52
C GLU A 332 -1.13 -8.96 3.95
N VAL A 333 -2.18 -9.20 3.16
CA VAL A 333 -3.11 -8.16 2.67
C VAL A 333 -3.87 -7.52 3.82
N GLU A 334 -4.50 -8.31 4.70
CA GLU A 334 -5.29 -7.83 5.85
C GLU A 334 -4.44 -6.93 6.79
N ILE A 335 -3.20 -7.35 7.11
CA ILE A 335 -2.25 -6.57 7.90
C ILE A 335 -1.81 -5.29 7.17
N THR A 336 -1.66 -5.34 5.84
CA THR A 336 -1.28 -4.16 5.05
C THR A 336 -2.42 -3.14 4.96
N VAL A 337 -3.66 -3.58 4.73
CA VAL A 337 -4.85 -2.72 4.74
C VAL A 337 -5.03 -2.08 6.11
N ALA A 338 -4.95 -2.84 7.21
CA ALA A 338 -5.05 -2.30 8.57
C ALA A 338 -4.00 -1.21 8.86
N LYS A 339 -2.75 -1.40 8.42
CA LYS A 339 -1.69 -0.39 8.55
C LYS A 339 -1.99 0.86 7.72
N ILE A 340 -2.43 0.70 6.47
CA ILE A 340 -2.80 1.85 5.61
C ILE A 340 -3.96 2.64 6.22
N SER A 341 -4.94 1.96 6.83
CA SER A 341 -6.07 2.61 7.52
C SER A 341 -5.62 3.51 8.67
N ASP A 342 -4.71 3.02 9.52
CA ASP A 342 -4.12 3.79 10.61
C ASP A 342 -3.26 4.97 10.08
N ASP A 343 -2.47 4.72 9.03
CA ASP A 343 -1.67 5.73 8.32
C ASP A 343 -2.54 6.84 7.68
N ILE A 344 -3.76 6.52 7.21
CA ILE A 344 -4.74 7.48 6.69
C ILE A 344 -5.37 8.27 7.85
N ASN A 345 -5.85 7.59 8.90
CA ASN A 345 -6.48 8.23 10.05
C ASN A 345 -5.53 9.23 10.73
N THR A 346 -4.31 8.77 11.05
CA THR A 346 -3.26 9.58 11.66
C THR A 346 -2.90 10.81 10.82
N ARG A 347 -2.79 10.67 9.49
CA ARG A 347 -2.52 11.82 8.60
C ARG A 347 -3.73 12.74 8.43
N THR A 348 -4.94 12.22 8.47
CA THR A 348 -6.18 13.00 8.35
C THR A 348 -6.36 13.88 9.59
N PHE A 349 -6.24 13.30 10.78
CA PHE A 349 -6.22 14.04 12.05
C PHE A 349 -5.14 15.14 12.04
N LYS A 350 -3.92 14.82 11.61
CA LYS A 350 -2.82 15.80 11.53
C LYS A 350 -3.05 16.90 10.47
N LYS A 351 -3.78 16.59 9.39
CA LYS A 351 -4.19 17.59 8.39
C LYS A 351 -5.18 18.57 9.02
N GLU A 352 -6.16 18.06 9.78
CA GLU A 352 -7.16 18.86 10.50
C GLU A 352 -6.52 19.72 11.60
N GLU A 353 -5.64 19.16 12.43
CA GLU A 353 -4.86 19.87 13.46
C GLU A 353 -4.15 21.09 12.86
N LEU A 354 -3.46 20.92 11.72
CA LEU A 354 -2.76 22.01 11.04
C LEU A 354 -3.70 23.01 10.37
N GLN A 355 -4.90 22.60 9.92
CA GLN A 355 -5.92 23.52 9.42
C GLN A 355 -6.55 24.34 10.56
N ASN A 356 -6.76 23.75 11.73
CA ASN A 356 -7.24 24.43 12.94
C ASN A 356 -6.20 25.43 13.48
N LEU A 357 -4.93 25.02 13.59
CA LEU A 357 -3.81 25.91 13.95
C LEU A 357 -3.69 27.08 12.95
N ARG A 358 -3.75 26.79 11.65
CA ARG A 358 -3.66 27.82 10.60
C ARG A 358 -4.82 28.82 10.68
N SER A 359 -6.06 28.35 10.74
CA SER A 359 -7.26 29.20 10.72
C SER A 359 -7.45 30.00 12.01
N ARG A 360 -7.11 29.44 13.19
CA ARG A 360 -7.26 30.13 14.48
C ARG A 360 -6.24 31.27 14.67
N TYR A 361 -4.99 31.06 14.24
CA TYR A 361 -3.89 31.99 14.56
C TYR A 361 -3.37 32.83 13.39
N PHE A 362 -3.61 32.46 12.12
CA PHE A 362 -3.00 33.15 10.98
C PHE A 362 -4.03 33.72 10.01
N SER A 363 -4.03 35.04 9.88
CA SER A 363 -4.76 35.76 8.84
C SER A 363 -3.99 35.61 7.52
N ILE A 364 -4.46 34.78 6.60
CA ILE A 364 -3.75 34.44 5.35
C ILE A 364 -4.58 34.82 4.13
N ASP A 365 -3.96 35.51 3.16
CA ASP A 365 -4.60 35.92 1.91
C ASP A 365 -4.77 34.76 0.90
N ASP A 366 -5.53 34.99 -0.17
CA ASP A 366 -5.78 34.01 -1.24
C ASP A 366 -4.50 33.56 -1.97
N LYS A 367 -3.40 34.33 -1.83
CA LYS A 367 -2.08 34.04 -2.41
C LYS A 367 -1.19 33.26 -1.43
N GLY A 368 -1.67 32.95 -0.24
CA GLY A 368 -0.97 32.18 0.79
C GLY A 368 -0.03 33.01 1.68
N LYS A 369 -0.07 34.35 1.63
CA LYS A 369 0.73 35.22 2.48
C LYS A 369 0.04 35.49 3.81
N ILE A 370 0.81 35.48 4.90
CA ILE A 370 0.33 35.88 6.23
C ILE A 370 0.31 37.41 6.32
N SER A 371 -0.80 37.98 6.78
CA SER A 371 -0.90 39.39 7.20
C SER A 371 -0.36 39.55 8.62
N PHE A 372 0.43 40.60 8.82
CA PHE A 372 0.94 41.03 10.12
C PHE A 372 0.33 42.38 10.57
N ASP A 373 -0.84 42.76 10.03
CA ASP A 373 -1.44 44.09 10.26
C ASP A 373 -1.73 44.39 11.74
N PHE A 374 -1.91 43.35 12.56
CA PHE A 374 -2.06 43.43 14.01
C PHE A 374 -0.83 44.03 14.72
N LEU A 375 0.36 43.97 14.13
CA LEU A 375 1.57 44.64 14.65
C LEU A 375 1.38 46.15 14.79
N ASN A 376 0.49 46.75 13.99
CA ASN A 376 0.17 48.17 14.15
C ASN A 376 -0.42 48.43 15.52
N GLN A 377 -1.51 47.72 15.88
CA GLN A 377 -2.15 47.82 17.19
C GLN A 377 -1.18 47.57 18.34
N VAL A 378 -0.33 46.53 18.26
CA VAL A 378 0.64 46.21 19.33
C VAL A 378 1.68 47.32 19.51
N VAL A 379 2.26 47.84 18.41
CA VAL A 379 3.24 48.93 18.49
C VAL A 379 2.58 50.23 18.95
N ASP A 380 1.36 50.52 18.50
CA ASP A 380 0.66 51.75 18.84
C ASP A 380 0.20 51.76 20.31
N ASP A 381 -0.28 50.63 20.85
CA ASP A 381 -0.62 50.40 22.26
C ASP A 381 0.62 50.52 23.17
N PHE A 382 1.70 49.81 22.84
CA PHE A 382 2.94 49.86 23.63
C PHE A 382 3.55 51.27 23.67
N MET A 383 3.61 51.96 22.52
CA MET A 383 4.19 53.30 22.42
C MET A 383 3.31 54.37 23.07
N ALA A 384 2.00 54.15 23.21
CA ALA A 384 1.11 55.06 23.94
C ALA A 384 1.37 55.01 25.45
N HIS A 385 1.55 53.81 26.02
CA HIS A 385 1.58 53.57 27.46
C HIS A 385 2.99 53.54 28.08
N HIS A 386 4.05 53.19 27.32
CA HIS A 386 5.39 52.93 27.88
C HIS A 386 6.50 53.84 27.33
N MET A 387 6.19 54.79 26.45
CA MET A 387 7.19 55.66 25.82
C MET A 387 6.89 57.16 26.04
N PRO A 388 7.92 58.01 26.21
CA PRO A 388 7.76 59.46 26.33
C PRO A 388 7.10 60.09 25.09
N GLU A 389 6.45 61.25 25.27
CA GLU A 389 5.71 61.96 24.22
C GLU A 389 6.54 62.19 22.94
N SER A 390 7.82 62.54 23.08
CA SER A 390 8.77 62.75 21.98
C SER A 390 9.05 61.49 21.15
N ALA A 391 8.88 60.30 21.72
CA ALA A 391 9.06 59.02 21.03
C ALA A 391 7.78 58.54 20.32
N LYS A 392 6.61 59.15 20.55
CA LYS A 392 5.32 58.71 19.98
C LYS A 392 5.15 59.03 18.49
N SER A 393 6.08 59.77 17.88
CA SER A 393 6.02 60.18 16.47
C SER A 393 6.04 58.99 15.50
N GLN A 394 5.36 59.14 14.34
CA GLN A 394 5.23 58.06 13.36
C GLN A 394 6.59 57.60 12.80
N THR A 395 7.56 58.49 12.66
CA THR A 395 8.93 58.16 12.23
C THR A 395 9.61 57.20 13.20
N VAL A 396 9.47 57.41 14.51
CA VAL A 396 10.01 56.51 15.53
C VAL A 396 9.29 55.17 15.50
N LYS A 397 7.94 55.17 15.49
CA LYS A 397 7.12 53.95 15.34
C LYS A 397 7.50 53.11 14.12
N ASN A 398 7.72 53.76 12.97
CA ASN A 398 8.15 53.10 11.75
C ASN A 398 9.56 52.49 11.90
N SER A 399 10.49 53.13 12.62
CA SER A 399 11.82 52.56 12.90
C SER A 399 11.78 51.30 13.78
N TYR A 400 10.80 51.20 14.69
CA TYR A 400 10.56 49.96 15.45
C TYR A 400 9.99 48.85 14.56
N LYS A 401 9.14 49.19 13.57
CA LYS A 401 8.56 48.23 12.63
C LYS A 401 9.55 47.75 11.54
N SER A 402 10.55 48.57 11.16
CA SER A 402 11.49 48.25 10.07
C SER A 402 12.80 47.56 10.51
N GLN A 403 13.18 47.66 11.79
CA GLN A 403 14.39 47.05 12.33
C GLN A 403 14.07 45.87 13.26
N PRO A 404 14.56 44.64 13.00
CA PRO A 404 14.13 43.45 13.74
C PRO A 404 14.56 43.49 15.22
N HIS A 405 15.74 44.02 15.53
CA HIS A 405 16.24 44.17 16.91
C HIS A 405 15.48 45.22 17.74
N ARG A 406 14.83 46.20 17.09
CA ARG A 406 13.90 47.11 17.77
C ARG A 406 12.51 46.51 17.90
N LEU A 407 12.02 45.82 16.86
CA LEU A 407 10.72 45.15 16.91
C LEU A 407 10.71 44.08 18.01
N VAL A 408 11.67 43.15 18.01
CA VAL A 408 11.72 42.06 18.99
C VAL A 408 11.81 42.58 20.43
N TYR A 409 12.53 43.69 20.67
CA TYR A 409 12.58 44.33 21.98
C TYR A 409 11.20 44.82 22.43
N LEU A 410 10.51 45.56 21.56
CA LEU A 410 9.16 46.05 21.82
C LEU A 410 8.19 44.89 22.09
N LEU A 411 8.24 43.84 21.26
CA LEU A 411 7.35 42.68 21.39
C LEU A 411 7.62 41.90 22.70
N LEU A 412 8.88 41.66 23.07
CA LEU A 412 9.19 41.01 24.34
C LEU A 412 8.78 41.88 25.56
N ARG A 413 8.92 43.20 25.48
CA ARG A 413 8.45 44.14 26.52
C ARG A 413 6.92 44.21 26.60
N ASP A 414 6.24 44.13 25.48
CA ASP A 414 4.79 44.00 25.39
C ASP A 414 4.32 42.72 26.09
N LEU A 415 4.95 41.56 25.82
CA LEU A 415 4.65 40.32 26.52
C LEU A 415 4.86 40.41 28.04
N GLN A 416 5.97 41.02 28.48
CA GLN A 416 6.25 41.27 29.90
C GLN A 416 5.23 42.16 30.59
N THR A 417 4.54 43.04 29.86
CA THR A 417 3.62 44.02 30.45
C THR A 417 2.17 43.52 30.40
N VAL A 418 1.73 43.06 29.23
CA VAL A 418 0.31 42.75 28.96
C VAL A 418 -0.09 41.37 29.46
N TYR A 419 0.79 40.36 29.33
CA TYR A 419 0.38 38.96 29.51
C TYR A 419 1.04 38.25 30.71
N ILE A 420 2.06 38.82 31.35
CA ILE A 420 2.82 38.14 32.45
C ILE A 420 1.94 37.69 33.62
N ASN A 421 0.93 38.48 33.98
CA ASN A 421 0.05 38.19 35.11
C ASN A 421 -0.87 36.98 34.84
N LEU A 422 -1.13 36.62 33.58
CA LEU A 422 -1.95 35.44 33.23
C LEU A 422 -1.25 34.12 33.57
N ILE A 423 0.09 34.11 33.58
CA ILE A 423 0.93 32.91 33.64
C ILE A 423 1.72 32.77 34.96
N GLU A 424 1.88 33.85 35.72
CA GLU A 424 2.72 33.90 36.93
C GLU A 424 2.05 34.60 38.13
N GLY A 425 0.88 35.24 37.94
CA GLY A 425 0.32 36.17 38.93
C GLY A 425 -1.20 36.12 39.07
N TYR A 426 -1.72 37.05 39.87
CA TYR A 426 -3.15 37.28 40.02
C TYR A 426 -3.67 38.18 38.89
N VAL A 427 -4.83 37.80 38.36
CA VAL A 427 -5.53 38.53 37.30
C VAL A 427 -6.84 39.06 37.85
N ARG A 428 -7.14 40.33 37.59
CA ARG A 428 -8.45 40.92 37.93
C ARG A 428 -9.48 40.48 36.90
N LEU A 429 -10.48 39.72 37.34
CA LEU A 429 -11.55 39.21 36.50
C LEU A 429 -12.91 39.73 36.98
N GLY A 430 -13.78 40.13 36.05
CA GLY A 430 -15.14 40.62 36.34
C GLY A 430 -15.52 41.85 35.52
N ASP A 431 -16.47 42.64 36.04
CA ASP A 431 -16.85 43.94 35.49
C ASP A 431 -16.10 45.08 36.21
N LYS A 432 -16.12 46.29 35.64
CA LYS A 432 -15.56 47.52 36.23
C LYS A 432 -16.06 47.77 37.66
N ASN A 433 -17.30 47.40 37.96
CA ASN A 433 -17.94 47.62 39.26
C ASN A 433 -17.81 46.44 40.24
N GLN A 434 -17.49 45.23 39.74
CA GLN A 434 -17.34 44.02 40.53
C GLN A 434 -16.26 43.12 39.91
N ASN A 435 -15.06 43.13 40.50
CA ASN A 435 -13.94 42.31 40.06
C ASN A 435 -13.29 41.57 41.24
N GLN A 436 -12.57 40.49 40.92
CA GLN A 436 -11.90 39.59 41.85
C GLN A 436 -10.47 39.34 41.35
N GLU A 437 -9.49 39.32 42.26
CA GLU A 437 -8.12 38.90 41.94
C GLU A 437 -8.03 37.37 42.05
N LEU A 438 -7.78 36.70 40.92
CA LEU A 438 -7.86 35.24 40.77
C LEU A 438 -6.62 34.69 40.05
N LEU A 439 -6.19 33.48 40.40
CA LEU A 439 -5.14 32.75 39.70
C LEU A 439 -5.76 31.91 38.58
N ILE A 440 -5.17 31.94 37.39
CA ILE A 440 -5.56 31.09 36.25
C ILE A 440 -4.56 29.93 36.08
N ILE A 441 -3.27 30.23 36.27
CA ILE A 441 -2.15 29.30 36.20
C ILE A 441 -1.41 29.30 37.56
N GLN A 442 -0.84 28.16 37.93
CA GLN A 442 -0.01 28.03 39.12
C GLN A 442 1.31 28.79 38.93
N PRO A 443 1.65 29.76 39.80
CA PRO A 443 2.91 30.50 39.71
C PRO A 443 4.12 29.56 39.67
N GLY A 444 5.05 29.82 38.76
CA GLY A 444 6.22 29.01 38.48
C GLY A 444 6.02 27.95 37.38
N LEU A 445 4.80 27.65 36.92
CA LEU A 445 4.57 26.68 35.84
C LEU A 445 5.24 27.09 34.51
N PHE A 446 5.36 28.41 34.27
CA PHE A 446 6.03 28.99 33.11
C PHE A 446 7.36 29.70 33.47
N ARG A 447 7.96 29.35 34.62
CA ARG A 447 9.20 29.99 35.09
C ARG A 447 10.31 29.99 34.04
N ASN A 448 10.50 28.88 33.33
CA ASN A 448 11.53 28.76 32.29
C ASN A 448 11.30 29.75 31.14
N GLU A 449 10.05 29.88 30.68
CA GLU A 449 9.66 30.86 29.66
C GLU A 449 9.88 32.30 30.15
N ILE A 450 9.62 32.57 31.42
CA ILE A 450 9.78 33.90 32.03
C ILE A 450 11.26 34.25 32.21
N ASP A 451 12.08 33.32 32.68
CA ASP A 451 13.53 33.49 32.80
C ASP A 451 14.20 33.64 31.41
N GLN A 452 13.72 32.94 30.38
CA GLN A 452 14.15 33.12 28.99
C GLN A 452 13.72 34.49 28.43
N LEU A 453 12.45 34.88 28.61
CA LEU A 453 11.91 36.20 28.24
C LEU A 453 12.73 37.35 28.87
N ASN A 454 12.99 37.26 30.18
CA ASN A 454 13.81 38.22 30.92
C ASN A 454 15.25 38.29 30.40
N THR A 455 15.82 37.15 29.99
CA THR A 455 17.17 37.07 29.43
C THR A 455 17.24 37.72 28.04
N LEU A 456 16.32 37.36 27.12
CA LEU A 456 16.22 37.95 25.79
C LEU A 456 16.06 39.47 25.84
N VAL A 457 15.14 39.96 26.68
CA VAL A 457 14.93 41.41 26.90
C VAL A 457 16.23 42.10 27.32
N ARG A 458 16.99 41.54 28.26
CA ARG A 458 18.26 42.12 28.72
C ARG A 458 19.33 42.11 27.62
N THR A 459 19.47 41.01 26.88
CA THR A 459 20.44 40.89 25.77
C THR A 459 20.18 41.94 24.69
N ILE A 460 18.93 42.09 24.28
CA ILE A 460 18.54 43.00 23.19
C ILE A 460 18.54 44.47 23.64
N ASP A 461 18.14 44.76 24.88
CA ASP A 461 18.26 46.10 25.50
C ASP A 461 19.73 46.55 25.59
N ASN A 462 20.61 45.67 26.05
CA ASN A 462 22.06 45.92 26.11
C ASN A 462 22.67 46.14 24.70
N PHE A 463 22.22 45.37 23.70
CA PHE A 463 22.63 45.58 22.30
C PHE A 463 22.19 46.96 21.79
N ASN A 464 20.90 47.30 21.96
CA ASN A 464 20.33 48.57 21.52
C ASN A 464 20.98 49.78 22.22
N LYS A 465 21.39 49.64 23.50
CA LYS A 465 22.14 50.66 24.24
C LYS A 465 23.60 50.79 23.80
N LYS A 466 24.26 49.68 23.46
CA LYS A 466 25.66 49.66 22.97
C LYS A 466 25.78 50.19 21.54
N PHE A 467 24.78 49.97 20.70
CA PHE A 467 24.79 50.32 19.28
C PHE A 467 23.52 51.10 18.85
N PRO A 468 23.22 52.28 19.44
CA PRO A 468 21.94 52.97 19.23
C PRO A 468 21.68 53.40 17.78
N SER A 469 22.76 53.68 17.03
CA SER A 469 22.72 54.08 15.62
C SER A 469 22.68 52.91 14.63
N PHE A 470 22.76 51.66 15.10
CA PHE A 470 22.80 50.48 14.23
C PHE A 470 21.59 50.44 13.27
N GLN A 471 21.86 50.22 11.99
CA GLN A 471 20.85 50.13 10.94
C GLN A 471 20.84 48.71 10.39
N TYR A 472 19.84 47.94 10.79
CA TYR A 472 19.69 46.55 10.41
C TYR A 472 18.24 46.32 9.98
N SER A 473 18.04 45.78 8.78
CA SER A 473 16.71 45.63 8.18
C SER A 473 16.26 44.18 8.16
N PHE A 474 14.95 43.95 8.03
CA PHE A 474 14.42 42.60 7.77
C PHE A 474 14.96 41.95 6.48
N GLN A 475 15.42 42.74 5.51
CA GLN A 475 16.11 42.22 4.32
C GLN A 475 17.50 41.70 4.67
N GLN A 476 18.28 42.45 5.44
CA GLN A 476 19.63 42.05 5.85
C GLN A 476 19.59 40.82 6.77
N TYR A 477 18.76 40.86 7.82
CA TYR A 477 18.42 39.67 8.62
C TYR A 477 17.92 38.51 7.77
N GLY A 478 17.12 38.81 6.75
CA GLY A 478 16.62 37.85 5.77
C GLY A 478 17.74 37.12 5.03
N MET A 479 18.81 37.82 4.65
CA MET A 479 20.00 37.25 4.02
C MET A 479 20.87 36.50 5.03
N ASP A 480 21.25 37.16 6.13
CA ASP A 480 22.21 36.63 7.12
C ASP A 480 21.73 35.33 7.77
N TYR A 481 20.44 35.23 8.09
CA TYR A 481 19.81 33.99 8.58
C TYR A 481 19.95 32.84 7.56
N SER A 482 19.93 33.15 6.26
CA SER A 482 19.85 32.14 5.19
C SER A 482 21.22 31.71 4.66
N THR A 483 22.25 32.55 4.83
CA THR A 483 23.63 32.27 4.39
C THR A 483 24.58 31.97 5.55
N GLY A 484 24.21 32.32 6.79
CA GLY A 484 25.10 32.27 7.95
C GLY A 484 26.12 33.41 8.02
N ASN A 485 26.08 34.38 7.09
CA ASN A 485 27.11 35.42 6.94
C ASN A 485 27.37 36.24 8.22
N ALA A 486 26.34 36.48 9.05
CA ALA A 486 26.50 37.23 10.29
C ALA A 486 27.38 36.51 11.33
N ALA A 487 27.62 35.19 11.21
CA ALA A 487 28.47 34.45 12.15
C ALA A 487 29.94 34.90 12.17
N SER A 488 30.42 35.61 11.14
CA SER A 488 31.75 36.22 11.08
C SER A 488 31.75 37.72 11.44
N ASP A 489 30.59 38.34 11.67
CA ASP A 489 30.45 39.75 12.03
C ASP A 489 30.31 39.91 13.56
N GLN A 490 31.24 40.65 14.16
CA GLN A 490 31.33 40.86 15.62
C GLN A 490 30.18 41.71 16.20
N ILE A 491 29.38 42.37 15.36
CA ILE A 491 28.22 43.18 15.74
C ILE A 491 26.92 42.49 15.30
N ALA A 492 26.84 42.01 14.05
CA ALA A 492 25.62 41.39 13.51
C ALA A 492 25.38 39.96 14.05
N GLY A 493 26.43 39.15 14.23
CA GLY A 493 26.30 37.77 14.71
C GLY A 493 25.56 37.64 16.05
N PRO A 494 25.97 38.37 17.11
CA PRO A 494 25.30 38.32 18.41
C PRO A 494 23.82 38.71 18.38
N ILE A 495 23.41 39.64 17.51
CA ILE A 495 22.00 40.05 17.41
C ILE A 495 21.19 39.14 16.49
N VAL A 496 21.79 38.49 15.48
CA VAL A 496 21.14 37.42 14.71
C VAL A 496 20.84 36.22 15.60
N GLN A 497 21.78 35.80 16.46
CA GLN A 497 21.54 34.74 17.43
C GLN A 497 20.40 35.10 18.38
N ALA A 498 20.42 36.29 19.00
CA ALA A 498 19.35 36.72 19.89
C ALA A 498 17.96 36.86 19.20
N LEU A 499 17.92 37.07 17.89
CA LEU A 499 16.69 37.05 17.07
C LEU A 499 16.21 35.61 16.78
N GLN A 500 17.11 34.64 16.67
CA GLN A 500 16.80 33.21 16.54
C GLN A 500 16.33 32.63 17.89
N ASP A 501 17.06 32.90 18.97
CA ASP A 501 16.68 32.51 20.34
C ASP A 501 15.28 33.03 20.71
N ALA A 502 14.93 34.23 20.25
CA ALA A 502 13.60 34.81 20.41
C ALA A 502 12.53 34.14 19.55
N SER A 503 12.84 33.71 18.32
CA SER A 503 11.85 33.06 17.45
C SER A 503 11.53 31.63 17.90
N GLU A 504 12.54 30.89 18.35
CA GLU A 504 12.38 29.60 19.01
C GLU A 504 11.60 29.72 20.33
N PHE A 505 11.90 30.73 21.16
CA PHE A 505 11.11 31.05 22.35
C PHE A 505 9.63 31.28 22.02
N PHE A 506 9.34 32.14 21.04
CA PHE A 506 7.96 32.44 20.64
C PHE A 506 7.23 31.17 20.13
N GLY A 507 7.86 30.37 19.28
CA GLY A 507 7.27 29.15 18.72
C GLY A 507 7.04 28.05 19.76
N SER A 508 8.00 27.87 20.68
CA SER A 508 7.93 26.92 21.80
C SER A 508 6.82 27.30 22.78
N PHE A 509 6.77 28.57 23.21
CA PHE A 509 5.80 29.04 24.18
C PHE A 509 4.37 29.06 23.59
N ALA A 510 4.21 29.45 22.31
CA ALA A 510 2.94 29.29 21.60
C ALA A 510 2.47 27.82 21.58
N GLY A 511 3.39 26.88 21.43
CA GLY A 511 3.11 25.44 21.55
C GLY A 511 2.51 25.05 22.90
N LYS A 512 3.09 25.51 24.02
CA LYS A 512 2.57 25.25 25.36
C LYS A 512 1.18 25.87 25.59
N LEU A 513 0.97 27.13 25.19
CA LEU A 513 -0.34 27.77 25.34
C LEU A 513 -1.39 27.15 24.41
N ASN A 514 -1.01 26.67 23.22
CA ASN A 514 -1.94 25.95 22.34
C ASN A 514 -2.45 24.65 22.99
N ILE A 515 -1.64 23.91 23.76
CA ILE A 515 -2.12 22.72 24.49
C ILE A 515 -3.24 23.10 25.46
N ILE A 516 -3.10 24.21 26.20
CA ILE A 516 -4.15 24.73 27.10
C ILE A 516 -5.43 25.08 26.31
N ILE A 517 -5.30 25.67 25.12
CA ILE A 517 -6.45 26.02 24.26
C ILE A 517 -7.13 24.78 23.68
N GLU A 518 -6.38 23.80 23.16
CA GLU A 518 -6.99 22.56 22.62
C GLU A 518 -7.69 21.76 23.73
N ASN A 519 -7.09 21.64 24.91
CA ASN A 519 -7.71 21.03 26.10
C ASN A 519 -9.09 21.65 26.41
N HIS A 520 -9.17 22.97 26.32
CA HIS A 520 -10.37 23.77 26.60
C HIS A 520 -11.42 23.64 25.49
N LEU A 521 -11.00 23.63 24.22
CA LEU A 521 -11.89 23.35 23.10
C LEU A 521 -12.44 21.92 23.14
N MET A 522 -11.62 20.92 23.50
CA MET A 522 -12.07 19.54 23.73
C MET A 522 -13.07 19.46 24.89
N ALA A 523 -12.88 20.23 25.96
CA ALA A 523 -13.84 20.32 27.06
C ALA A 523 -15.17 20.95 26.61
N LYS A 524 -15.14 22.08 25.88
CA LYS A 524 -16.35 22.73 25.32
C LYS A 524 -17.10 21.83 24.33
N VAL A 525 -16.41 21.06 23.50
CA VAL A 525 -17.02 20.08 22.56
C VAL A 525 -17.58 18.85 23.30
N THR A 526 -17.03 18.49 24.45
CA THR A 526 -17.55 17.39 25.28
C THR A 526 -18.80 17.83 26.07
N GLU A 527 -18.80 19.08 26.54
CA GLU A 527 -19.93 19.73 27.21
C GLU A 527 -21.11 19.96 26.28
N SER A 528 -20.89 20.50 25.07
CA SER A 528 -21.97 20.74 24.09
C SER A 528 -22.59 19.45 23.54
N LYS A 529 -21.91 18.31 23.67
CA LYS A 529 -22.43 16.97 23.36
C LYS A 529 -23.11 16.28 24.55
N GLY A 530 -23.22 16.95 25.70
CA GLY A 530 -23.80 16.38 26.93
C GLY A 530 -22.97 15.25 27.56
N LYS A 531 -21.67 15.13 27.23
CA LYS A 531 -20.79 14.03 27.67
C LYS A 531 -19.75 14.45 28.73
N SER A 532 -19.86 15.67 29.26
CA SER A 532 -19.02 16.14 30.38
C SER A 532 -19.37 15.42 31.68
N ASN A 533 -18.35 15.15 32.50
CA ASN A 533 -18.49 14.65 33.86
C ASN A 533 -18.03 15.71 34.88
N ASP A 534 -18.37 15.51 36.15
CA ASP A 534 -18.07 16.46 37.24
C ASP A 534 -16.58 16.79 37.35
N LYS A 535 -15.68 15.86 37.01
CA LYS A 535 -14.24 16.11 37.03
C LYS A 535 -13.88 17.19 36.01
N ILE A 536 -14.36 17.08 34.77
CA ILE A 536 -14.17 18.08 33.71
C ILE A 536 -14.84 19.40 34.09
N ILE A 537 -16.12 19.37 34.51
CA ILE A 537 -16.87 20.57 34.89
C ILE A 537 -16.16 21.33 36.03
N SER A 538 -15.68 20.62 37.05
CA SER A 538 -14.94 21.22 38.17
C SER A 538 -13.62 21.90 37.78
N THR A 539 -13.13 21.76 36.54
CA THR A 539 -11.94 22.49 36.08
C THR A 539 -12.21 23.95 35.74
N LYS A 540 -13.47 24.37 35.59
CA LYS A 540 -13.85 25.77 35.29
C LYS A 540 -13.36 26.78 36.33
N ASP A 541 -13.10 26.35 37.57
CA ASP A 541 -12.64 27.21 38.66
C ASP A 541 -11.32 26.74 39.32
N LYS A 542 -10.62 25.76 38.72
CA LYS A 542 -9.37 25.19 39.26
C LYS A 542 -8.16 25.66 38.47
N VAL A 543 -7.23 26.34 39.14
CA VAL A 543 -5.92 26.78 38.63
C VAL A 543 -5.21 25.70 37.82
N ILE A 544 -4.61 26.05 36.68
CA ILE A 544 -3.83 25.12 35.83
C ILE A 544 -2.47 24.84 36.50
N GLU A 545 -2.26 23.59 36.90
CA GLU A 545 -1.06 23.11 37.60
C GLU A 545 -0.04 22.42 36.66
N GLU A 546 -0.46 22.03 35.45
CA GLU A 546 0.37 21.25 34.52
C GLU A 546 -0.07 21.46 33.05
N VAL A 547 0.90 21.54 32.13
CA VAL A 547 0.65 21.62 30.67
C VAL A 547 0.79 20.22 30.04
N LYS A 548 -0.32 19.47 29.98
CA LYS A 548 -0.44 18.18 29.27
C LYS A 548 -1.76 18.09 28.52
N ILE A 549 -1.86 17.16 27.56
CA ILE A 549 -3.09 16.89 26.81
C ILE A 549 -4.13 16.25 27.76
N ALA A 550 -5.25 16.93 27.98
CA ALA A 550 -6.35 16.49 28.84
C ALA A 550 -7.63 17.29 28.57
N GLN A 551 -8.82 16.70 28.72
CA GLN A 551 -10.07 17.45 28.66
C GLN A 551 -10.21 18.33 29.91
N ARG A 552 -9.94 19.64 29.75
CA ARG A 552 -9.87 20.62 30.86
C ARG A 552 -10.20 22.02 30.36
N PHE A 553 -11.11 22.72 31.03
CA PHE A 553 -11.40 24.13 30.74
C PHE A 553 -10.23 25.04 31.16
N ILE A 554 -10.10 26.19 30.50
CA ILE A 554 -9.37 27.34 31.05
C ILE A 554 -10.14 27.87 32.27
N PRO A 555 -9.49 28.16 33.41
CA PRO A 555 -10.19 28.67 34.59
C PRO A 555 -10.82 30.04 34.34
N HIS A 556 -12.08 30.16 34.74
CA HIS A 556 -12.93 31.34 34.56
C HIS A 556 -12.92 31.90 33.12
N TYR A 557 -12.86 30.99 32.13
CA TYR A 557 -12.68 31.29 30.71
C TYR A 557 -13.62 32.36 30.13
N ASP A 558 -14.81 32.50 30.70
CA ASP A 558 -15.91 33.36 30.28
C ASP A 558 -15.92 34.74 30.95
N LYS A 559 -15.23 34.92 32.09
CA LYS A 559 -15.07 36.21 32.75
C LYS A 559 -14.21 37.16 31.91
N ALA A 560 -14.54 38.44 31.94
CA ALA A 560 -13.72 39.49 31.32
C ALA A 560 -12.50 39.85 32.19
N VAL A 561 -11.37 40.18 31.56
CA VAL A 561 -10.17 40.68 32.21
C VAL A 561 -10.28 42.19 32.45
N VAL A 562 -9.92 42.66 33.65
CA VAL A 562 -9.88 44.08 34.03
C VAL A 562 -8.43 44.55 34.08
N ALA A 563 -8.00 45.32 33.09
CA ALA A 563 -6.62 45.74 32.86
C ALA A 563 -6.54 47.22 32.43
N LYS A 564 -5.33 47.77 32.27
CA LYS A 564 -5.13 49.09 31.61
C LYS A 564 -4.81 48.93 30.11
N GLU A 565 -4.24 47.78 29.79
CA GLU A 565 -3.72 47.35 28.50
C GLU A 565 -4.86 46.83 27.61
N ARG A 566 -4.62 46.68 26.30
CA ARG A 566 -5.61 46.27 25.28
C ARG A 566 -6.45 45.01 25.56
N ILE A 567 -6.05 44.15 26.51
CA ILE A 567 -6.79 42.94 26.90
C ILE A 567 -7.98 43.24 27.81
N ASN A 568 -8.10 44.48 28.31
CA ASN A 568 -9.20 44.92 29.15
C ASN A 568 -10.56 44.75 28.46
N GLY A 569 -11.48 44.04 29.11
CA GLY A 569 -12.81 43.69 28.58
C GLY A 569 -12.86 42.44 27.71
N MET A 570 -11.73 41.84 27.32
CA MET A 570 -11.72 40.55 26.64
C MET A 570 -11.97 39.41 27.63
N LYS A 571 -12.61 38.32 27.18
CA LYS A 571 -12.74 37.10 27.99
C LYS A 571 -11.40 36.42 28.16
N VAL A 572 -11.21 35.69 29.27
CA VAL A 572 -9.98 34.91 29.50
C VAL A 572 -9.68 33.96 28.33
N GLU A 573 -10.66 33.25 27.75
CA GLU A 573 -10.39 32.40 26.57
C GLU A 573 -9.88 33.18 25.36
N ASP A 574 -10.46 34.35 25.07
CA ASP A 574 -10.06 35.21 23.96
C ASP A 574 -8.66 35.80 24.16
N VAL A 575 -8.28 36.09 25.42
CA VAL A 575 -6.94 36.58 25.77
C VAL A 575 -5.89 35.49 25.58
N PHE A 576 -6.14 34.23 26.00
CA PHE A 576 -5.23 33.12 25.71
C PHE A 576 -5.08 32.88 24.21
N ILE A 577 -6.17 32.96 23.44
CA ILE A 577 -6.15 32.83 21.98
C ILE A 577 -5.36 33.99 21.33
N GLN A 578 -5.54 35.24 21.79
CA GLN A 578 -4.79 36.39 21.28
C GLN A 578 -3.29 36.31 21.63
N PHE A 579 -2.93 35.92 22.85
CA PHE A 579 -1.54 35.75 23.28
C PHE A 579 -0.86 34.66 22.45
N THR A 580 -1.50 33.50 22.29
CA THR A 580 -1.00 32.39 21.46
C THR A 580 -0.89 32.78 19.98
N LYS A 581 -1.88 33.53 19.46
CA LYS A 581 -1.84 34.12 18.11
C LYS A 581 -0.61 35.01 17.92
N TYR A 582 -0.35 35.90 18.87
CA TYR A 582 0.76 36.85 18.78
C TYR A 582 2.10 36.12 18.80
N LEU A 583 2.33 35.22 19.76
CA LEU A 583 3.54 34.38 19.81
C LEU A 583 3.76 33.62 18.49
N TYR A 584 2.74 32.93 17.96
CA TYR A 584 2.87 32.20 16.71
C TYR A 584 3.21 33.08 15.50
N ASN A 585 2.67 34.30 15.43
CA ASN A 585 3.01 35.23 14.36
C ASN A 585 4.41 35.84 14.55
N TYR A 586 4.83 36.13 15.78
CA TYR A 586 6.20 36.58 16.08
C TYR A 586 7.25 35.51 15.70
N ALA A 587 6.97 34.25 15.99
CA ALA A 587 7.81 33.12 15.58
C ALA A 587 8.02 33.12 14.05
N VAL A 588 6.96 33.31 13.26
CA VAL A 588 7.06 33.40 11.78
C VAL A 588 7.80 34.65 11.29
N ILE A 589 7.57 35.81 11.92
CA ILE A 589 8.27 37.08 11.58
C ILE A 589 9.79 36.93 11.74
N PHE A 590 10.23 36.21 12.76
CA PHE A 590 11.63 35.88 13.03
C PHE A 590 12.02 34.45 12.60
N LYS A 591 11.33 33.93 11.56
CA LYS A 591 11.68 32.71 10.81
C LYS A 591 11.85 31.41 11.63
N ASP A 592 11.09 31.19 12.69
CA ASP A 592 11.10 29.89 13.41
C ASP A 592 10.89 28.72 12.42
N PRO A 593 11.86 27.80 12.27
CA PRO A 593 11.75 26.68 11.35
C PRO A 593 10.63 25.69 11.74
N ILE A 594 10.30 25.57 13.03
CA ILE A 594 9.29 24.62 13.53
C ILE A 594 7.88 25.09 13.13
N THR A 595 7.51 26.33 13.43
CA THR A 595 6.21 26.91 13.04
C THR A 595 6.10 27.04 11.53
N THR A 596 7.17 27.45 10.83
CA THR A 596 7.19 27.53 9.36
C THR A 596 6.99 26.16 8.69
N SER A 597 7.59 25.10 9.25
CA SER A 597 7.39 23.72 8.80
C SER A 597 5.95 23.24 9.02
N LYS A 598 5.36 23.50 10.21
CA LYS A 598 3.94 23.18 10.49
C LYS A 598 3.00 23.81 9.47
N LEU A 599 3.17 25.11 9.17
CA LEU A 599 2.30 25.85 8.25
C LEU A 599 2.39 25.38 6.79
N THR A 600 3.52 24.83 6.38
CA THR A 600 3.76 24.35 5.00
C THR A 600 3.49 22.85 4.81
N ALA A 601 3.48 22.05 5.88
CA ALA A 601 3.31 20.60 5.85
C ALA A 601 1.95 20.12 5.28
N HIS A 602 0.90 20.95 5.30
CA HIS A 602 -0.44 20.59 4.81
C HIS A 602 -0.44 19.98 3.40
N ARG A 603 0.26 20.62 2.45
CA ARG A 603 0.37 20.13 1.05
C ARG A 603 1.09 18.77 0.96
N LYS A 604 2.07 18.52 1.83
CA LYS A 604 2.81 17.24 1.86
C LYS A 604 1.91 16.11 2.38
N ILE A 605 1.20 16.37 3.49
CA ILE A 605 0.26 15.41 4.10
C ILE A 605 -0.88 15.08 3.11
N GLU A 606 -1.38 16.07 2.37
CA GLU A 606 -2.39 15.87 1.33
C GLU A 606 -1.91 14.96 0.18
N GLN A 607 -0.68 15.14 -0.30
CA GLN A 607 -0.09 14.26 -1.31
C GLN A 607 0.22 12.85 -0.79
N GLU A 608 0.52 12.68 0.49
CA GLU A 608 0.66 11.37 1.13
C GLU A 608 -0.71 10.67 1.27
N LEU A 609 -1.74 11.40 1.72
CA LEU A 609 -3.12 10.89 1.81
C LEU A 609 -3.67 10.43 0.45
N ILE A 610 -3.39 11.17 -0.64
CA ILE A 610 -3.81 10.77 -2.00
C ILE A 610 -3.17 9.43 -2.41
N LYS A 611 -1.92 9.17 -2.01
CA LYS A 611 -1.25 7.88 -2.30
C LYS A 611 -1.83 6.75 -1.47
N LEU A 612 -2.03 6.98 -0.18
CA LEU A 612 -2.55 5.97 0.75
C LEU A 612 -3.99 5.56 0.41
N ASN A 613 -4.87 6.52 0.09
CA ASN A 613 -6.24 6.22 -0.30
C ASN A 613 -6.30 5.38 -1.59
N LYS A 614 -5.44 5.68 -2.58
CA LYS A 614 -5.34 4.88 -3.82
C LYS A 614 -4.79 3.47 -3.57
N GLU A 615 -3.84 3.31 -2.65
CA GLU A 615 -3.27 2.01 -2.31
C GLU A 615 -4.24 1.14 -1.49
N TYR A 616 -5.00 1.77 -0.59
CA TYR A 616 -6.15 1.15 0.07
C TYR A 616 -7.19 0.68 -0.96
N GLU A 617 -7.66 1.59 -1.83
CA GLU A 617 -8.65 1.30 -2.87
C GLU A 617 -8.17 0.19 -3.84
N ARG A 618 -6.87 0.14 -4.17
CA ARG A 618 -6.27 -0.95 -4.96
C ARG A 618 -6.40 -2.31 -4.28
N LEU A 619 -6.29 -2.37 -2.94
CA LEU A 619 -6.31 -3.60 -2.15
C LEU A 619 -7.72 -4.05 -1.74
N THR A 620 -8.60 -3.11 -1.40
CA THR A 620 -9.96 -3.39 -0.88
C THR A 620 -11.05 -3.34 -1.95
N TYR A 621 -10.79 -2.68 -3.09
CA TYR A 621 -11.82 -2.27 -4.06
C TYR A 621 -12.90 -1.34 -3.44
N SER A 622 -12.57 -0.63 -2.36
CA SER A 622 -13.45 0.30 -1.64
C SER A 622 -12.76 1.65 -1.41
N THR A 623 -13.54 2.72 -1.32
CA THR A 623 -13.02 4.02 -0.87
C THR A 623 -13.04 4.07 0.66
N PHE A 624 -11.99 4.59 1.28
CA PHE A 624 -11.79 4.57 2.74
C PHE A 624 -12.99 5.12 3.53
N ASN A 625 -13.51 6.28 3.11
CA ASN A 625 -14.67 6.91 3.73
C ASN A 625 -15.97 6.10 3.56
N GLY A 626 -16.03 5.19 2.59
CA GLY A 626 -17.14 4.29 2.34
C GLY A 626 -17.25 3.13 3.34
N GLU A 627 -16.15 2.68 3.93
CA GLU A 627 -16.20 1.62 4.96
C GLU A 627 -16.62 2.17 6.32
N VAL A 628 -16.08 3.32 6.74
CA VAL A 628 -16.55 4.03 7.97
C VAL A 628 -18.06 4.34 7.89
N SER A 629 -18.55 4.68 6.70
CA SER A 629 -19.99 4.91 6.44
C SER A 629 -20.85 3.64 6.52
N ASN A 630 -20.26 2.46 6.44
CA ASN A 630 -20.94 1.16 6.45
C ASN A 630 -20.77 0.40 7.78
N GLU A 631 -19.74 0.69 8.58
CA GLU A 631 -19.64 0.18 9.95
C GLU A 631 -20.64 0.88 10.88
N ASN A 632 -20.73 2.22 10.84
CA ASN A 632 -21.77 2.97 11.56
C ASN A 632 -23.19 2.44 11.24
N LYS A 633 -23.46 2.08 9.98
CA LYS A 633 -24.75 1.49 9.56
C LYS A 633 -24.96 0.04 9.99
N LYS A 634 -23.91 -0.71 10.33
CA LYS A 634 -24.05 -2.03 10.96
C LYS A 634 -24.40 -1.88 12.42
N ASP A 635 -23.77 -0.95 13.12
CA ASP A 635 -24.05 -0.71 14.54
C ASP A 635 -25.47 -0.15 14.73
N GLU A 636 -25.90 0.81 13.90
CA GLU A 636 -27.31 1.26 13.83
C GLU A 636 -28.27 0.10 13.53
N ALA A 637 -27.88 -0.89 12.70
CA ALA A 637 -28.70 -2.06 12.38
C ALA A 637 -28.66 -3.17 13.45
N ILE A 638 -27.80 -3.06 14.46
CA ILE A 638 -27.73 -3.95 15.62
C ILE A 638 -28.53 -3.37 16.79
N GLU A 639 -28.42 -2.05 17.07
CA GLU A 639 -29.26 -1.40 18.09
C GLU A 639 -30.76 -1.48 17.76
N ASN A 640 -31.14 -1.24 16.49
CA ASN A 640 -32.54 -1.32 16.02
C ASN A 640 -33.12 -2.75 15.93
N LYS A 641 -32.44 -3.76 16.49
CA LYS A 641 -32.94 -5.15 16.60
C LYS A 641 -33.19 -5.64 18.02
N ASN A 642 -32.78 -4.90 19.04
CA ASN A 642 -32.90 -5.29 20.45
C ASN A 642 -33.97 -4.50 21.22
N THR A 643 -34.87 -3.82 20.50
CA THR A 643 -35.87 -2.87 21.06
C THR A 643 -37.29 -3.09 20.53
N SER A 644 -37.56 -4.25 19.92
CA SER A 644 -38.85 -4.58 19.29
C SER A 644 -39.56 -5.79 19.91
N ASP A 645 -39.44 -5.97 21.23
CA ASP A 645 -40.40 -6.76 22.00
C ASP A 645 -41.57 -5.84 22.42
N PRO A 646 -42.83 -6.16 22.06
CA PRO A 646 -43.97 -5.35 22.45
C PRO A 646 -44.26 -5.53 23.95
N ILE A 647 -44.28 -4.41 24.68
CA ILE A 647 -44.74 -4.40 26.08
C ILE A 647 -46.25 -4.63 26.07
N ASP A 648 -46.67 -5.79 26.57
CA ASP A 648 -48.08 -6.04 26.86
C ASP A 648 -48.51 -5.18 28.07
N LEU A 649 -49.68 -4.54 27.96
CA LEU A 649 -50.26 -3.65 28.96
C LEU A 649 -51.69 -4.08 29.32
N SER A 650 -51.96 -5.38 29.32
CA SER A 650 -53.03 -5.98 30.12
C SER A 650 -52.57 -6.27 31.56
N ASP A 651 -53.54 -6.36 32.47
CA ASP A 651 -53.43 -6.75 33.88
C ASP A 651 -52.70 -5.75 34.81
N THR A 652 -53.42 -4.68 35.17
CA THR A 652 -53.26 -3.95 36.45
C THR A 652 -54.62 -3.71 37.13
N GLU A 653 -55.23 -4.80 37.62
CA GLU A 653 -56.28 -4.75 38.65
C GLU A 653 -55.75 -5.39 39.94
N GLY A 654 -55.98 -4.76 41.10
CA GLY A 654 -55.79 -5.38 42.42
C GLY A 654 -54.71 -4.77 43.32
N GLU A 655 -55.19 -4.15 44.41
CA GLU A 655 -54.50 -3.78 45.69
C GLU A 655 -53.32 -2.78 45.65
#